data_AF-A0A1B0DPV3-F1
#
_entry.id   AF-A0A1B0DPV3-F1
#
_cell.length_a   1.000
_cell.length_b   1.000
_cell.length_c   1.000
_cell.angle_alpha   90.00
_cell.angle_beta   90.00
_cell.angle_gamma   90.00
#
_symmetry.space_group_name_H-M   'P 1'
#
loop_
_entity.id
_entity.type
_entity.pdbx_description
1 polymer ?
#
loop_
_entity_poly.entity_id
_entity_poly.type
_entity_poly.pdbx_seq_one_letter_code
_entity_poly.pdbx_strand_id
1 'polypeptide(L)'
;MSLAWALLRNGESDSLSGLYTWTKKVTGRRLLWVKMAAEQAAGHRETAARGYAEILEGDQKLDRHIREFIADQLVQCLLWSMQWVKLMEFLELEEAREVPRVTIPLINITSKQMRCLLHYEEDQTIAEECLSNWEILNEDTEFSNNFSYHHIISLAENTITCVFSGESRVSPGVLKTCSKIFQNGLQEALRTHSQEHLNSLTLLNHVCHKIARGEDSVESLKVDKVFGSLTLIKILYWAEFFSGACKKVDADDLNAMLRLDMISLLPGHRPKVDLAIGKLIGASVRQCPDLAKAWNTFGGWCYKWGRKMVENRPSSGDSNNLFQPEDISEISRAIPQATQEEISKIVAILSEHQVPIEIDDIEPGDGSSTEMLESHLRKIPSLKQISAEQLQMIIGIWRRAHKHVYGYYEMAADAYFKYLQLGTVKVDEDSASSVAATLRLLRLIVKHALGLQEVLEAGLASTPTSPWKVIIPQLFSRLNHHEPYVRRRVSELLCRVAEDSPHIIIFPAVVGAAEGQKSHLEESNSLSECFYSLLDTLSNQAADTVAQVQLLVRELRRVCILWDEMCLVAMSKVYVESTRKFSELDTQITKEGITDENYDTFAERYHQLMKPIVAAVDKLRRTISREAETKHESAFQEKFSKPIEELAVLLREPMKKSVSADALD
;
A
#
# COMPACT_ATOMS: atom_id res chain seq x y z
N MET A 1 -7.33 -35.70 14.17
CA MET A 1 -7.58 -35.05 15.48
C MET A 1 -6.32 -34.38 16.01
N SER A 2 -5.23 -35.12 16.24
CA SER A 2 -3.98 -34.57 16.79
C SER A 2 -3.41 -33.38 16.00
N LEU A 3 -3.44 -33.44 14.66
CA LEU A 3 -3.04 -32.31 13.81
C LEU A 3 -3.93 -31.07 14.02
N ALA A 4 -5.26 -31.24 14.06
CA ALA A 4 -6.19 -30.14 14.31
C ALA A 4 -6.00 -29.55 15.71
N TRP A 5 -5.70 -30.40 16.70
CA TRP A 5 -5.41 -29.96 18.07
C TRP A 5 -4.11 -29.15 18.16
N ALA A 6 -3.05 -29.60 17.49
CA ALA A 6 -1.78 -28.87 17.42
C ALA A 6 -1.95 -27.51 16.73
N LEU A 7 -2.65 -27.46 15.59
CA LEU A 7 -2.92 -26.22 14.87
C LEU A 7 -3.79 -25.25 15.69
N LEU A 8 -4.79 -25.78 16.42
CA LEU A 8 -5.61 -24.98 17.32
C LEU A 8 -4.79 -24.37 18.47
N ARG A 9 -3.86 -25.14 19.04
CA ARG A 9 -2.98 -24.66 20.12
C ARG A 9 -1.95 -23.62 19.65
N ASN A 10 -1.64 -23.62 18.36
CA ASN A 10 -0.77 -22.61 17.75
C ASN A 10 -1.54 -21.40 17.20
N GLY A 11 -2.87 -21.36 17.30
CA GLY A 11 -3.68 -20.25 16.77
C GLY A 11 -3.77 -20.22 15.23
N GLU A 12 -3.45 -21.33 14.56
CA GLU A 12 -3.33 -21.42 13.10
C GLU A 12 -4.70 -21.61 12.41
N SER A 13 -5.51 -20.55 12.40
CA SER A 13 -6.87 -20.56 11.81
C SER A 13 -6.88 -20.91 10.31
N ASP A 14 -5.96 -20.35 9.53
CA ASP A 14 -5.91 -20.56 8.08
C ASP A 14 -5.57 -22.01 7.73
N SER A 15 -4.62 -22.59 8.47
CA SER A 15 -4.25 -24.00 8.34
C SER A 15 -5.41 -24.93 8.70
N LEU A 16 -6.20 -24.61 9.73
CA LEU A 16 -7.41 -25.36 10.09
C LEU A 16 -8.52 -25.23 9.04
N SER A 17 -8.69 -24.03 8.46
CA SER A 17 -9.64 -23.79 7.36
C SER A 17 -9.25 -24.55 6.09
N GLY A 18 -7.94 -24.62 5.80
CA GLY A 18 -7.37 -25.46 4.76
C GLY A 18 -7.62 -26.95 5.02
N LEU A 19 -7.40 -27.41 6.25
CA LEU A 19 -7.66 -28.78 6.68
C LEU A 19 -9.15 -29.15 6.54
N TYR A 20 -10.07 -28.25 6.91
CA TYR A 20 -11.51 -28.44 6.70
C TYR A 20 -11.87 -28.59 5.21
N THR A 21 -11.28 -27.76 4.36
CA THR A 21 -11.52 -27.81 2.91
C THR A 21 -10.94 -29.10 2.29
N TRP A 22 -9.74 -29.49 2.72
CA TRP A 22 -9.07 -30.71 2.28
C TRP A 22 -9.82 -31.98 2.72
N THR A 23 -10.22 -32.05 4.00
CA THR A 23 -11.00 -33.19 4.51
C THR A 23 -12.34 -33.34 3.81
N LYS A 24 -13.02 -32.23 3.49
CA LYS A 24 -14.23 -32.22 2.66
C LYS A 24 -13.98 -32.80 1.26
N LYS A 25 -12.84 -32.46 0.63
CA LYS A 25 -12.48 -32.96 -0.70
C LYS A 25 -12.13 -34.46 -0.70
N VAL A 26 -11.41 -34.94 0.32
CA VAL A 26 -10.91 -36.32 0.40
C VAL A 26 -11.99 -37.29 0.89
N THR A 27 -12.74 -36.92 1.92
CA THR A 27 -13.70 -37.82 2.59
C THR A 27 -15.15 -37.61 2.17
N GLY A 28 -15.45 -36.51 1.46
CA GLY A 28 -16.82 -36.08 1.14
C GLY A 28 -17.62 -35.58 2.34
N ARG A 29 -17.11 -35.70 3.57
CA ARG A 29 -17.79 -35.30 4.81
C ARG A 29 -17.39 -33.88 5.24
N ARG A 30 -18.36 -33.11 5.72
CA ARG A 30 -18.12 -31.78 6.31
C ARG A 30 -17.89 -31.94 7.81
N LEU A 31 -16.63 -31.94 8.24
CA LEU A 31 -16.28 -32.02 9.65
C LEU A 31 -16.46 -30.65 10.32
N LEU A 32 -17.69 -30.36 10.76
CA LEU A 32 -18.06 -29.05 11.32
C LEU A 32 -17.22 -28.67 12.56
N TRP A 33 -16.81 -29.64 13.36
CA TRP A 33 -15.95 -29.40 14.52
C TRP A 33 -14.56 -28.85 14.15
N VAL A 34 -14.02 -29.19 12.97
CA VAL A 34 -12.75 -28.63 12.45
C VAL A 34 -12.94 -27.18 12.03
N LYS A 35 -14.10 -26.85 11.43
CA LYS A 35 -14.46 -25.46 11.13
C LYS A 35 -14.57 -24.64 12.40
N MET A 36 -15.22 -25.17 13.44
CA MET A 36 -15.33 -24.48 14.73
C MET A 36 -13.96 -24.32 15.41
N ALA A 37 -13.05 -25.28 15.24
CA ALA A 37 -11.67 -25.12 15.69
C ALA A 37 -10.94 -23.97 14.97
N ALA A 38 -11.18 -23.79 13.66
CA ALA A 38 -10.63 -22.63 12.94
C ALA A 38 -11.16 -21.30 13.50
N GLU A 39 -12.48 -21.21 13.73
CA GLU A 39 -13.09 -20.01 14.35
C GLU A 39 -12.55 -19.75 15.77
N GLN A 40 -12.33 -20.81 16.56
CA GLN A 40 -11.71 -20.70 17.89
C GLN A 40 -10.27 -20.17 17.80
N ALA A 41 -9.46 -20.69 16.86
CA ALA A 41 -8.10 -20.22 16.61
C ALA A 41 -8.05 -18.76 16.11
N ALA A 42 -9.05 -18.33 15.34
CA ALA A 42 -9.20 -16.94 14.90
C ALA A 42 -9.63 -15.97 16.03
N GLY A 43 -9.94 -16.49 17.23
CA GLY A 43 -10.42 -15.70 18.35
C GLY A 43 -11.94 -15.49 18.40
N HIS A 44 -12.71 -16.07 17.47
CA HIS A 44 -14.18 -16.02 17.44
C HIS A 44 -14.81 -17.04 18.42
N ARG A 45 -14.44 -16.93 19.70
CA ARG A 45 -14.75 -17.93 20.74
C ARG A 45 -16.25 -18.14 20.99
N GLU A 46 -17.07 -17.09 20.88
CA GLU A 46 -18.51 -17.20 21.06
C GLU A 46 -19.19 -17.98 19.93
N THR A 47 -18.76 -17.71 18.69
CA THR A 47 -19.24 -18.43 17.50
C THR A 47 -18.83 -19.90 17.57
N ALA A 48 -17.57 -20.16 17.96
CA ALA A 48 -17.06 -21.51 18.16
C ALA A 48 -17.82 -22.24 19.28
N ALA A 49 -18.05 -21.60 20.44
CA ALA A 49 -18.81 -22.18 21.55
C ALA A 49 -20.23 -22.58 21.12
N ARG A 50 -20.95 -21.69 20.43
CA ARG A 50 -22.29 -21.99 19.91
C ARG A 50 -22.27 -23.18 18.97
N GLY A 51 -21.35 -23.20 18.01
CA GLY A 51 -21.24 -24.30 17.06
C GLY A 51 -20.82 -25.62 17.71
N TYR A 52 -19.99 -25.60 18.75
CA TYR A 52 -19.64 -26.81 19.51
C TYR A 52 -20.84 -27.35 20.31
N ALA A 53 -21.62 -26.48 20.96
CA ALA A 53 -22.85 -26.88 21.65
C ALA A 53 -23.86 -27.52 20.68
N GLU A 54 -24.11 -26.89 19.53
CA GLU A 54 -24.98 -27.43 18.48
C GLU A 54 -24.53 -28.82 17.98
N ILE A 55 -23.22 -29.06 17.86
CA ILE A 55 -22.68 -30.36 17.46
C ILE A 55 -22.90 -31.42 18.54
N LEU A 56 -22.73 -31.08 19.82
CA LEU A 56 -22.93 -31.99 20.94
C LEU A 56 -24.40 -32.36 21.16
N GLU A 57 -25.33 -31.45 20.84
CA GLU A 57 -26.77 -31.67 20.89
C GLU A 57 -27.29 -32.46 19.67
N GLY A 58 -26.72 -32.20 18.48
CA GLY A 58 -27.27 -32.69 17.21
C GLY A 58 -26.80 -34.07 16.73
N ASP A 59 -25.59 -34.53 17.12
CA ASP A 59 -25.01 -35.77 16.56
C ASP A 59 -24.79 -36.88 17.60
N GLN A 60 -25.75 -37.80 17.68
CA GLN A 60 -25.71 -38.96 18.59
C GLN A 60 -24.69 -40.05 18.17
N LYS A 61 -24.07 -39.95 16.98
CA LYS A 61 -23.10 -40.95 16.46
C LYS A 61 -21.65 -40.43 16.45
N LEU A 62 -21.36 -39.39 17.23
CA LEU A 62 -20.02 -38.84 17.32
C LEU A 62 -19.03 -39.87 17.91
N ASP A 63 -17.82 -39.94 17.35
CA ASP A 63 -16.75 -40.74 17.96
C ASP A 63 -16.42 -40.23 19.36
N ARG A 64 -16.18 -41.15 20.31
CA ARG A 64 -15.99 -40.82 21.73
C ARG A 64 -14.84 -39.84 21.96
N HIS A 65 -13.73 -39.98 21.24
CA HIS A 65 -12.59 -39.06 21.36
C HIS A 65 -12.91 -37.69 20.77
N ILE A 66 -13.69 -37.63 19.67
CA ILE A 66 -14.08 -36.35 19.06
C ILE A 66 -15.06 -35.62 19.99
N ARG A 67 -15.97 -36.34 20.64
CA ARG A 67 -16.94 -35.74 21.55
C ARG A 67 -16.24 -35.09 22.73
N GLU A 68 -15.32 -35.81 23.35
CA GLU A 68 -14.57 -35.32 24.50
C GLU A 68 -13.65 -34.15 24.12
N PHE A 69 -13.01 -34.21 22.95
CA PHE A 69 -12.27 -33.08 22.41
C PHE A 69 -13.16 -31.82 22.28
N ILE A 70 -14.36 -31.96 21.70
CA ILE A 70 -15.30 -30.85 21.52
C ILE A 70 -15.78 -30.32 22.87
N ALA A 71 -16.09 -31.20 23.83
CA ALA A 71 -16.51 -30.81 25.18
C ALA A 71 -15.40 -30.00 25.88
N ASP A 72 -14.14 -30.43 25.80
CA ASP A 72 -13.00 -29.71 26.37
C ASP A 72 -12.79 -28.36 25.67
N GLN A 73 -12.96 -28.27 24.35
CA GLN A 73 -12.87 -27.00 23.63
C GLN A 73 -14.04 -26.06 23.92
N LEU A 74 -15.24 -26.60 24.15
CA LEU A 74 -16.42 -25.82 24.55
C LEU A 74 -16.22 -25.21 25.93
N VAL A 75 -15.75 -25.99 26.91
CA VAL A 75 -15.39 -25.49 28.25
C VAL A 75 -14.40 -24.33 28.13
N GLN A 76 -13.35 -24.51 27.34
CA GLN A 76 -12.33 -23.48 27.13
C GLN A 76 -12.89 -22.21 26.45
N CYS A 77 -13.76 -22.35 25.45
CA CYS A 77 -14.39 -21.22 24.78
C CYS A 77 -15.36 -20.46 25.71
N LEU A 78 -16.17 -21.18 26.50
CA LEU A 78 -17.10 -20.57 27.47
C LEU A 78 -16.35 -19.86 28.60
N LEU A 79 -15.26 -20.46 29.09
CA LEU A 79 -14.38 -19.85 30.08
C LEU A 79 -13.78 -18.53 29.57
N TRP A 80 -13.22 -18.54 28.35
CA TRP A 80 -12.56 -17.37 27.78
C TRP A 80 -13.51 -16.31 27.23
N SER A 81 -14.76 -16.67 26.94
CA SER A 81 -15.82 -15.72 26.60
C SER A 81 -16.60 -15.22 27.82
N MET A 82 -16.18 -15.62 29.04
CA MET A 82 -16.82 -15.25 30.31
C MET A 82 -18.32 -15.60 30.36
N GLN A 83 -18.74 -16.66 29.67
CA GLN A 83 -20.13 -17.14 29.69
C GLN A 83 -20.33 -18.13 30.86
N TRP A 84 -20.13 -17.64 32.08
CA TRP A 84 -20.04 -18.45 33.32
C TRP A 84 -21.29 -19.29 33.60
N VAL A 85 -22.49 -18.73 33.39
CA VAL A 85 -23.77 -19.43 33.62
C VAL A 85 -23.91 -20.64 32.70
N LYS A 86 -23.66 -20.45 31.40
CA LYS A 86 -23.71 -21.54 30.41
C LYS A 86 -22.63 -22.59 30.66
N LEU A 87 -21.46 -22.18 31.16
CA LEU A 87 -20.40 -23.11 31.54
C LEU A 87 -20.83 -23.97 32.72
N MET A 88 -21.45 -23.38 33.75
CA MET A 88 -21.95 -24.11 34.91
C MET A 88 -23.00 -25.15 34.50
N GLU A 89 -24.02 -24.75 33.74
CA GLU A 89 -25.06 -25.65 33.23
C GLU A 89 -24.46 -26.81 32.40
N PHE A 90 -23.48 -26.52 31.55
CA PHE A 90 -22.80 -27.56 30.76
C PHE A 90 -21.99 -28.54 31.63
N LEU A 91 -21.28 -28.04 32.65
CA LEU A 91 -20.50 -28.89 33.56
C LEU A 91 -21.40 -29.77 34.43
N GLU A 92 -22.52 -29.27 34.93
CA GLU A 92 -23.51 -30.08 35.66
C GLU A 92 -24.03 -31.25 34.82
N LEU A 93 -24.33 -30.97 33.55
CA LEU A 93 -24.79 -31.98 32.59
C LEU A 93 -23.71 -33.01 32.26
N GLU A 94 -22.43 -32.62 32.17
CA GLU A 94 -21.34 -33.56 31.92
C GLU A 94 -20.91 -34.36 33.16
N GLU A 95 -20.96 -33.78 34.36
CA GLU A 95 -20.68 -34.48 35.63
C GLU A 95 -21.77 -35.50 35.98
N ALA A 96 -23.02 -35.26 35.59
CA ALA A 96 -24.12 -36.20 35.77
C ALA A 96 -24.04 -37.45 34.87
N ARG A 97 -23.04 -37.55 33.98
CA ARG A 97 -22.91 -38.67 33.03
C ARG A 97 -22.15 -39.83 33.66
N GLU A 98 -22.76 -41.01 33.62
CA GLU A 98 -22.17 -42.26 34.14
C GLU A 98 -21.03 -42.82 33.26
N VAL A 99 -20.74 -42.21 32.12
CA VAL A 99 -19.70 -42.67 31.18
C VAL A 99 -18.35 -42.04 31.55
N PRO A 100 -17.30 -42.83 31.85
CA PRO A 100 -16.00 -42.29 32.19
C PRO A 100 -15.37 -41.56 30.99
N ARG A 101 -14.59 -40.51 31.22
CA ARG A 101 -13.85 -39.83 30.16
C ARG A 101 -12.72 -40.72 29.61
N VAL A 102 -12.44 -40.62 28.32
CA VAL A 102 -11.30 -41.25 27.61
C VAL A 102 -10.10 -40.32 27.56
N THR A 103 -10.30 -39.01 27.54
CA THR A 103 -9.26 -37.99 27.55
C THR A 103 -9.12 -37.33 28.93
N ILE A 104 -7.88 -36.95 29.25
CA ILE A 104 -7.58 -36.13 30.42
C ILE A 104 -8.01 -34.70 30.08
N PRO A 105 -8.95 -34.08 30.84
CA PRO A 105 -9.39 -32.73 30.58
C PRO A 105 -8.22 -31.75 30.68
N LEU A 106 -8.16 -30.81 29.76
CA LEU A 106 -7.11 -29.80 29.75
C LEU A 106 -7.29 -28.76 30.85
N ILE A 107 -8.54 -28.52 31.24
CA ILE A 107 -8.95 -27.62 32.32
C ILE A 107 -9.84 -28.44 33.26
N ASN A 108 -9.41 -28.62 34.51
CA ASN A 108 -10.13 -29.40 35.52
C ASN A 108 -10.96 -28.47 36.41
N ILE A 109 -12.00 -27.85 35.84
CA ILE A 109 -12.95 -26.99 36.57
C ILE A 109 -14.26 -27.76 36.74
N THR A 110 -14.78 -27.77 37.96
CA THR A 110 -16.03 -28.44 38.34
C THR A 110 -17.22 -27.49 38.32
N SER A 111 -18.43 -28.04 38.17
CA SER A 111 -19.70 -27.31 38.24
C SER A 111 -19.85 -26.57 39.58
N LYS A 112 -19.40 -27.21 40.67
CA LYS A 112 -19.38 -26.63 42.02
C LYS A 112 -18.48 -25.41 42.09
N GLN A 113 -17.23 -25.50 41.60
CA GLN A 113 -16.31 -24.36 41.56
C GLN A 113 -16.88 -23.19 40.74
N MET A 114 -17.54 -23.47 39.61
CA MET A 114 -18.19 -22.43 38.81
C MET A 114 -19.38 -21.77 39.51
N ARG A 115 -20.21 -22.56 40.20
CA ARG A 115 -21.32 -22.03 41.01
C ARG A 115 -20.79 -21.09 42.09
N CYS A 116 -19.67 -21.44 42.73
CA CYS A 116 -19.04 -20.58 43.71
C CYS A 116 -18.49 -19.28 43.13
N LEU A 117 -17.82 -19.33 41.98
CA LEU A 117 -17.30 -18.14 41.30
C LEU A 117 -18.42 -17.16 40.91
N LEU A 118 -19.60 -17.68 40.55
CA LEU A 118 -20.78 -16.86 40.25
C LEU A 118 -21.35 -16.14 41.48
N HIS A 119 -21.30 -16.76 42.65
CA HIS A 119 -21.80 -16.17 43.92
C HIS A 119 -20.72 -15.43 44.73
N TYR A 120 -19.48 -15.34 44.21
CA TYR A 120 -18.35 -14.69 44.88
C TYR A 120 -18.59 -13.20 45.18
N GLU A 121 -19.34 -12.49 44.33
CA GLU A 121 -19.70 -11.08 44.56
C GLU A 121 -20.87 -10.91 45.56
N GLU A 122 -21.64 -11.98 45.82
CA GLU A 122 -22.87 -11.94 46.61
C GLU A 122 -22.66 -12.38 48.07
N ASP A 123 -21.73 -13.30 48.36
CA ASP A 123 -21.50 -13.82 49.72
C ASP A 123 -20.03 -14.26 49.93
N GLN A 124 -19.32 -13.60 50.87
CA GLN A 124 -17.91 -13.88 51.19
C GLN A 124 -17.68 -15.27 51.80
N THR A 125 -18.70 -15.83 52.47
CA THR A 125 -18.59 -17.14 53.14
C THR A 125 -18.60 -18.31 52.17
N ILE A 126 -19.23 -18.15 51.00
CA ILE A 126 -19.27 -19.18 49.95
C ILE A 126 -17.93 -19.25 49.20
N ALA A 127 -17.19 -18.14 49.11
CA ALA A 127 -15.86 -18.10 48.51
C ALA A 127 -14.84 -18.99 49.23
N GLU A 128 -14.93 -19.04 50.57
CA GLU A 128 -14.01 -19.77 51.46
C GLU A 128 -14.14 -21.30 51.29
N GLU A 129 -15.37 -21.82 51.22
CA GLU A 129 -15.64 -23.25 51.01
C GLU A 129 -15.15 -23.73 49.63
N CYS A 130 -15.13 -22.84 48.63
CA CYS A 130 -14.85 -23.22 47.26
C CYS A 130 -13.36 -23.23 46.90
N LEU A 131 -12.53 -22.46 47.60
CA LEU A 131 -11.08 -22.44 47.43
C LEU A 131 -10.37 -23.54 48.22
N SER A 132 -10.98 -24.01 49.31
CA SER A 132 -10.48 -25.16 50.08
C SER A 132 -10.41 -26.47 49.27
N ASN A 133 -11.16 -26.52 48.16
CA ASN A 133 -11.24 -27.66 47.25
C ASN A 133 -10.30 -27.56 46.03
N TRP A 134 -9.50 -26.49 45.90
CA TRP A 134 -8.56 -26.35 44.78
C TRP A 134 -7.27 -27.11 45.05
N GLU A 135 -6.74 -27.80 44.03
CA GLU A 135 -5.40 -28.38 44.11
C GLU A 135 -4.37 -27.24 44.13
N ILE A 136 -3.67 -27.10 45.26
CA ILE A 136 -2.61 -26.11 45.49
C ILE A 136 -1.27 -26.80 45.75
N LEU A 137 -0.18 -26.06 45.54
CA LEU A 137 1.15 -26.51 45.91
C LEU A 137 1.33 -26.45 47.43
N ASN A 138 1.72 -27.58 48.01
CA ASN A 138 2.14 -27.73 49.41
C ASN A 138 3.66 -27.93 49.46
N GLU A 139 4.27 -27.77 50.64
CA GLU A 139 5.72 -27.99 50.80
C GLU A 139 6.16 -29.43 50.50
N ASP A 140 5.24 -30.40 50.59
CA ASP A 140 5.45 -31.83 50.35
C ASP A 140 4.94 -32.33 48.98
N THR A 141 4.60 -31.44 48.03
CA THR A 141 4.04 -31.88 46.74
C THR A 141 5.10 -32.57 45.86
N GLU A 142 4.98 -33.89 45.70
CA GLU A 142 5.79 -34.65 44.74
C GLU A 142 5.24 -34.51 43.31
N PHE A 143 6.08 -34.02 42.40
CA PHE A 143 5.73 -33.97 40.98
C PHE A 143 5.85 -35.37 40.36
N SER A 144 4.71 -36.00 40.07
CA SER A 144 4.68 -37.17 39.20
C SER A 144 5.26 -36.80 37.83
N ASN A 145 6.15 -37.65 37.29
CA ASN A 145 6.81 -37.43 36.00
C ASN A 145 5.86 -37.73 34.82
N ASN A 146 4.72 -37.04 34.80
CA ASN A 146 3.86 -36.97 33.65
C ASN A 146 4.44 -35.86 32.77
N PHE A 147 4.87 -36.18 31.55
CA PHE A 147 5.53 -35.29 30.57
C PHE A 147 4.71 -34.03 30.15
N SER A 148 3.66 -33.65 30.88
CA SER A 148 2.83 -32.47 30.67
C SER A 148 3.17 -31.35 31.63
N TYR A 149 3.78 -30.29 31.11
CA TYR A 149 4.12 -29.08 31.87
C TYR A 149 2.88 -28.25 32.26
N HIS A 150 1.73 -28.49 31.61
CA HIS A 150 0.50 -27.73 31.82
C HIS A 150 -0.07 -27.87 33.23
N HIS A 151 -0.05 -29.09 33.79
CA HIS A 151 -0.57 -29.34 35.13
C HIS A 151 0.25 -28.61 36.20
N ILE A 152 1.58 -28.58 36.04
CA ILE A 152 2.50 -27.89 36.95
C ILE A 152 2.27 -26.37 36.93
N ILE A 153 2.08 -25.79 35.73
CA ILE A 153 1.74 -24.36 35.59
C ILE A 153 0.38 -24.06 36.22
N SER A 154 -0.63 -24.90 35.97
CA SER A 154 -1.97 -24.73 36.52
C SER A 154 -1.99 -24.78 38.05
N LEU A 155 -1.24 -25.70 38.66
CA LEU A 155 -1.08 -25.78 40.12
C LEU A 155 -0.44 -24.50 40.68
N ALA A 156 0.59 -23.98 39.99
CA ALA A 156 1.24 -22.73 40.39
C ALA A 156 0.33 -21.50 40.21
N GLU A 157 -0.46 -21.43 39.14
CA GLU A 157 -1.43 -20.36 38.89
C GLU A 157 -2.56 -20.38 39.93
N ASN A 158 -3.09 -21.57 40.25
CA ASN A 158 -4.09 -21.77 41.31
C ASN A 158 -3.55 -21.31 42.67
N THR A 159 -2.32 -21.69 43.00
CA THR A 159 -1.68 -21.31 44.28
C THR A 159 -1.53 -19.79 44.42
N ILE A 160 -1.20 -19.07 43.34
CA ILE A 160 -1.16 -17.59 43.37
C ILE A 160 -2.56 -17.02 43.49
N THR A 161 -3.54 -17.62 42.81
CA THR A 161 -4.94 -17.17 42.81
C THR A 161 -5.55 -17.31 44.21
N CYS A 162 -5.24 -18.37 44.96
CA CYS A 162 -5.71 -18.54 46.33
C CYS A 162 -5.19 -17.46 47.32
N VAL A 163 -4.12 -16.72 46.99
CA VAL A 163 -3.68 -15.55 47.77
C VAL A 163 -4.72 -14.42 47.74
N PHE A 164 -5.58 -14.40 46.72
CA PHE A 164 -6.63 -13.39 46.51
C PHE A 164 -7.68 -13.33 47.62
N SER A 165 -7.95 -14.46 48.31
CA SER A 165 -9.14 -14.62 49.16
C SER A 165 -8.88 -14.58 50.68
N GLY A 166 -7.75 -14.03 51.10
CA GLY A 166 -7.62 -13.46 52.45
C GLY A 166 -7.20 -14.39 53.61
N GLU A 167 -7.26 -15.72 53.51
CA GLU A 167 -7.08 -16.57 54.71
C GLU A 167 -5.77 -17.37 54.87
N SER A 168 -4.78 -17.28 53.97
CA SER A 168 -3.45 -17.81 54.30
C SER A 168 -2.34 -17.10 53.56
N ARG A 169 -1.40 -16.52 54.32
CA ARG A 169 -0.08 -16.19 53.79
C ARG A 169 0.55 -17.49 53.31
N VAL A 170 0.48 -17.75 52.02
CA VAL A 170 1.21 -18.85 51.37
C VAL A 170 2.66 -18.78 51.84
N SER A 171 3.22 -19.92 52.23
CA SER A 171 4.57 -19.92 52.81
C SER A 171 5.57 -19.32 51.81
N PRO A 172 6.58 -18.57 52.27
CA PRO A 172 7.63 -18.05 51.39
C PRO A 172 8.34 -19.15 50.59
N GLY A 173 8.36 -20.38 51.10
CA GLY A 173 8.87 -21.57 50.41
C GLY A 173 8.05 -21.94 49.18
N VAL A 174 6.71 -21.98 49.31
CA VAL A 174 5.79 -22.28 48.20
C VAL A 174 5.83 -21.19 47.13
N LEU A 175 5.87 -19.91 47.51
CA LEU A 175 6.01 -18.80 46.54
C LEU A 175 7.33 -18.86 45.76
N LYS A 176 8.43 -19.25 46.41
CA LYS A 176 9.73 -19.44 45.76
C LYS A 176 9.69 -20.60 44.76
N THR A 177 8.95 -21.67 45.08
CA THR A 177 8.71 -22.80 44.17
C THR A 177 7.89 -22.35 42.96
N CYS A 178 6.80 -21.59 43.15
CA CYS A 178 6.01 -21.02 42.06
C CYS A 178 6.86 -20.14 41.13
N SER A 179 7.67 -19.23 41.69
CA SER A 179 8.58 -18.39 40.90
C SER A 179 9.58 -19.22 40.09
N LYS A 180 10.15 -20.29 40.67
CA LYS A 180 11.05 -21.21 39.96
C LYS A 180 10.34 -21.93 38.81
N ILE A 181 9.10 -22.36 39.00
CA ILE A 181 8.27 -22.98 37.96
C ILE A 181 8.06 -21.99 36.79
N PHE A 182 7.65 -20.75 37.06
CA PHE A 182 7.45 -19.79 35.98
C PHE A 182 8.76 -19.44 35.26
N GLN A 183 9.87 -19.28 35.98
CA GLN A 183 11.17 -19.01 35.37
C GLN A 183 11.67 -20.15 34.47
N ASN A 184 11.51 -21.40 34.90
CA ASN A 184 11.84 -22.56 34.06
C ASN A 184 10.95 -22.60 32.80
N GLY A 185 9.67 -22.28 32.95
CA GLY A 185 8.73 -22.18 31.83
C GLY A 185 9.10 -21.06 30.86
N LEU A 186 9.54 -19.91 31.37
CA LEU A 186 10.02 -18.78 30.56
C LEU A 186 11.27 -19.14 29.77
N GLN A 187 12.23 -19.84 30.39
CA GLN A 187 13.44 -20.32 29.69
C GLN A 187 13.08 -21.23 28.50
N GLU A 188 12.11 -22.11 28.68
CA GLU A 188 11.67 -23.00 27.61
C GLU A 188 10.81 -22.27 26.56
N ALA A 189 9.97 -21.33 26.97
CA ALA A 189 9.19 -20.49 26.05
C ALA A 189 10.12 -19.62 25.17
N LEU A 190 11.24 -19.13 25.71
CA LEU A 190 12.26 -18.40 24.96
C LEU A 190 13.01 -19.28 23.96
N ARG A 191 13.24 -20.56 24.29
CA ARG A 191 13.84 -21.53 23.36
C ARG A 191 12.90 -21.96 22.23
N THR A 192 11.60 -22.01 22.52
CA THR A 192 10.56 -22.48 21.59
C THR A 192 9.86 -21.34 20.84
N HIS A 193 10.14 -20.08 21.18
CA HIS A 193 9.51 -18.87 20.64
C HIS A 193 7.97 -18.83 20.74
N SER A 194 7.38 -19.50 21.75
CA SER A 194 5.92 -19.47 21.94
C SER A 194 5.47 -18.15 22.59
N GLN A 195 4.95 -17.23 21.77
CA GLN A 195 4.60 -15.87 22.20
C GLN A 195 3.46 -15.81 23.23
N GLU A 196 2.44 -16.65 23.12
CA GLU A 196 1.31 -16.68 24.08
C GLU A 196 1.74 -17.20 25.45
N HIS A 197 2.51 -18.29 25.48
CA HIS A 197 3.04 -18.84 26.73
C HIS A 197 4.04 -17.88 27.37
N LEU A 198 4.87 -17.22 26.55
CA LEU A 198 5.79 -16.20 27.02
C LEU A 198 5.04 -15.05 27.71
N ASN A 199 3.98 -14.53 27.09
CA ASN A 199 3.17 -13.43 27.66
C ASN A 199 2.49 -13.85 28.98
N SER A 200 1.83 -15.01 29.00
CA SER A 200 1.15 -15.50 30.21
C SER A 200 2.12 -15.80 31.35
N LEU A 201 3.26 -16.44 31.06
CA LEU A 201 4.27 -16.76 32.07
C LEU A 201 5.01 -15.51 32.58
N THR A 202 5.20 -14.51 31.72
CA THR A 202 5.82 -13.24 32.12
C THR A 202 4.91 -12.50 33.09
N LEU A 203 3.60 -12.44 32.79
CA LEU A 203 2.60 -11.87 33.68
C LEU A 203 2.56 -12.60 35.03
N LEU A 204 2.45 -13.93 35.02
CA LEU A 204 2.38 -14.73 36.26
C LEU A 204 3.66 -14.62 37.10
N ASN A 205 4.84 -14.60 36.47
CA ASN A 205 6.10 -14.39 37.17
C ASN A 205 6.18 -12.99 37.80
N HIS A 206 5.71 -11.95 37.10
CA HIS A 206 5.66 -10.58 37.62
C HIS A 206 4.69 -10.45 38.81
N VAL A 207 3.49 -11.01 38.68
CA VAL A 207 2.48 -11.05 39.75
C VAL A 207 2.99 -11.81 40.97
N CYS A 208 3.59 -12.99 40.77
CA CYS A 208 4.20 -13.80 41.84
C CYS A 208 5.25 -13.00 42.62
N HIS A 209 6.11 -12.26 41.91
CA HIS A 209 7.16 -11.45 42.50
C HIS A 209 6.60 -10.24 43.26
N LYS A 210 5.53 -9.61 42.79
CA LYS A 210 4.85 -8.53 43.51
C LYS A 210 4.16 -9.00 44.79
N ILE A 211 3.49 -10.15 44.74
CA ILE A 211 2.90 -10.78 45.92
C ILE A 211 3.98 -11.13 46.95
N ALA A 212 5.12 -11.67 46.51
CA ALA A 212 6.24 -11.98 47.40
C ALA A 212 6.88 -10.73 48.06
N ARG A 213 6.74 -9.54 47.44
CA ARG A 213 7.24 -8.26 47.97
C ARG A 213 6.18 -7.44 48.70
N GLY A 214 4.91 -7.82 48.64
CA GLY A 214 3.79 -7.03 49.16
C GLY A 214 3.59 -5.71 48.41
N GLU A 215 3.81 -5.69 47.09
CA GLU A 215 3.68 -4.50 46.25
C GLU A 215 2.35 -4.48 45.48
N ASP A 216 1.49 -3.50 45.79
CA ASP A 216 0.12 -3.41 45.26
C ASP A 216 -0.05 -2.39 44.09
N SER A 217 1.04 -1.87 43.52
CA SER A 217 0.96 -0.83 42.47
C SER A 217 0.49 -1.37 41.12
N VAL A 218 -0.56 -0.80 40.49
CA VAL A 218 -1.08 -1.27 39.19
C VAL A 218 -0.29 -0.71 37.99
N GLU A 219 0.58 0.29 38.18
CA GLU A 219 1.29 0.98 37.08
C GLU A 219 2.12 0.04 36.20
N SER A 220 2.75 -0.96 36.82
CA SER A 220 3.57 -1.97 36.13
C SER A 220 2.78 -2.90 35.20
N LEU A 221 1.44 -2.86 35.25
CA LEU A 221 0.53 -3.68 34.44
C LEU A 221 -0.02 -2.92 33.22
N LYS A 222 0.44 -1.68 32.96
CA LYS A 222 0.14 -0.94 31.73
C LYS A 222 0.84 -1.60 30.55
N VAL A 223 0.06 -2.09 29.58
CA VAL A 223 0.56 -2.86 28.44
C VAL A 223 -0.09 -2.35 27.15
N ASP A 224 0.66 -2.33 26.03
CA ASP A 224 0.17 -1.89 24.72
C ASP A 224 -0.93 -2.82 24.15
N LYS A 225 -1.67 -2.35 23.14
CA LYS A 225 -2.85 -3.06 22.56
C LYS A 225 -2.53 -4.36 21.79
N VAL A 226 -1.26 -4.73 21.70
CA VAL A 226 -0.75 -5.80 20.82
C VAL A 226 -0.88 -7.20 21.44
N PHE A 227 -1.18 -7.30 22.74
CA PHE A 227 -1.04 -8.55 23.52
C PHE A 227 -2.23 -9.53 23.44
N GLY A 228 -3.24 -9.23 22.61
CA GLY A 228 -4.40 -10.10 22.39
C GLY A 228 -5.39 -10.15 23.57
N SER A 229 -6.62 -10.61 23.32
CA SER A 229 -7.72 -10.52 24.29
C SER A 229 -7.51 -11.35 25.56
N LEU A 230 -6.86 -12.51 25.48
CA LEU A 230 -6.64 -13.38 26.65
C LEU A 230 -5.63 -12.79 27.64
N THR A 231 -4.52 -12.24 27.14
CA THR A 231 -3.52 -11.58 27.98
C THR A 231 -4.11 -10.35 28.64
N LEU A 232 -4.88 -9.54 27.90
CA LEU A 232 -5.55 -8.35 28.43
C LEU A 232 -6.59 -8.71 29.50
N ILE A 233 -7.33 -9.81 29.34
CA ILE A 233 -8.24 -10.33 30.38
C ILE A 233 -7.47 -10.72 31.64
N LYS A 234 -6.36 -11.45 31.51
CA LYS A 234 -5.54 -11.84 32.67
C LYS A 234 -4.93 -10.61 33.36
N ILE A 235 -4.48 -9.62 32.59
CA ILE A 235 -3.97 -8.34 33.12
C ILE A 235 -5.07 -7.61 33.88
N LEU A 236 -6.28 -7.51 33.32
CA LEU A 236 -7.43 -6.88 33.96
C LEU A 236 -7.79 -7.58 35.27
N TYR A 237 -7.84 -8.92 35.29
CA TYR A 237 -8.09 -9.71 36.49
C TYR A 237 -7.10 -9.39 37.62
N TRP A 238 -5.80 -9.40 37.31
CA TRP A 238 -4.76 -9.05 38.30
C TRP A 238 -4.74 -7.56 38.66
N ALA A 239 -5.14 -6.67 37.74
CA ALA A 239 -5.25 -5.24 38.02
C ALA A 239 -6.41 -4.96 39.00
N GLU A 240 -7.55 -5.64 38.83
CA GLU A 240 -8.69 -5.59 39.75
C GLU A 240 -8.33 -6.16 41.13
N PHE A 241 -7.50 -7.21 41.23
CA PHE A 241 -6.97 -7.71 42.50
C PHE A 241 -6.24 -6.63 43.31
N PHE A 242 -5.20 -6.04 42.70
CA PHE A 242 -4.38 -5.02 43.36
C PHE A 242 -5.19 -3.73 43.65
N SER A 243 -6.22 -3.46 42.85
CA SER A 243 -7.17 -2.36 43.06
C SER A 243 -8.17 -2.61 44.19
N GLY A 244 -8.69 -3.83 44.34
CA GLY A 244 -9.62 -4.20 45.41
C GLY A 244 -8.97 -4.10 46.81
N ALA A 245 -7.67 -4.40 46.89
CA ALA A 245 -6.87 -4.22 48.10
C ALA A 245 -6.59 -2.74 48.44
N CYS A 246 -6.63 -1.84 47.44
CA CYS A 246 -6.24 -0.44 47.59
C CYS A 246 -7.27 0.46 46.89
N LYS A 247 -8.27 0.99 47.62
CA LYS A 247 -9.27 1.96 47.12
C LYS A 247 -8.61 3.22 46.53
N LYS A 248 -8.04 3.16 45.32
CA LYS A 248 -7.28 4.24 44.67
C LYS A 248 -7.80 4.49 43.25
N VAL A 249 -7.94 5.78 42.94
CA VAL A 249 -8.52 6.32 41.70
C VAL A 249 -7.72 5.93 40.43
N ASP A 250 -6.39 5.79 40.54
CA ASP A 250 -5.54 5.49 39.38
C ASP A 250 -5.74 4.08 38.78
N ALA A 251 -6.30 3.16 39.57
CA ALA A 251 -6.59 1.80 39.13
C ALA A 251 -7.91 1.72 38.33
N ASP A 252 -8.88 2.59 38.65
CA ASP A 252 -10.16 2.66 37.93
C ASP A 252 -9.99 3.14 36.48
N ASP A 253 -9.12 4.12 36.25
CA ASP A 253 -8.81 4.62 34.89
C ASP A 253 -8.11 3.56 34.03
N LEU A 254 -7.17 2.80 34.60
CA LEU A 254 -6.50 1.70 33.89
C LEU A 254 -7.46 0.56 33.56
N ASN A 255 -8.31 0.17 34.51
CA ASN A 255 -9.33 -0.86 34.30
C ASN A 255 -10.35 -0.41 33.24
N ALA A 256 -10.74 0.87 33.22
CA ALA A 256 -11.60 1.43 32.18
C ALA A 256 -10.93 1.41 30.79
N MET A 257 -9.64 1.77 30.70
CA MET A 257 -8.88 1.71 29.44
C MET A 257 -8.71 0.27 28.92
N LEU A 258 -8.37 -0.68 29.79
CA LEU A 258 -8.26 -2.10 29.42
C LEU A 258 -9.60 -2.66 28.95
N ARG A 259 -10.71 -2.31 29.61
CA ARG A 259 -12.08 -2.69 29.18
C ARG A 259 -12.43 -2.09 27.81
N LEU A 260 -12.09 -0.81 27.56
CA LEU A 260 -12.29 -0.19 26.24
C LEU A 260 -11.43 -0.84 25.15
N ASP A 261 -10.20 -1.21 25.47
CA ASP A 261 -9.30 -1.90 24.55
C ASP A 261 -9.80 -3.31 24.22
N MET A 262 -10.32 -4.04 25.22
CA MET A 262 -11.01 -5.32 25.02
C MET A 262 -12.24 -5.18 24.12
N ILE A 263 -13.05 -4.13 24.31
CA ILE A 263 -14.22 -3.84 23.46
C ILE A 263 -13.79 -3.50 22.02
N SER A 264 -12.69 -2.77 21.85
CA SER A 264 -12.19 -2.37 20.52
C SER A 264 -11.64 -3.53 19.68
N LEU A 265 -11.29 -4.65 20.33
CA LEU A 265 -10.86 -5.89 19.68
C LEU A 265 -12.04 -6.77 19.24
N LEU A 266 -13.28 -6.44 19.64
CA LEU A 266 -14.49 -7.11 19.17
C LEU A 266 -14.90 -6.54 17.79
N PRO A 267 -15.21 -7.39 16.80
CA PRO A 267 -15.58 -6.92 15.46
C PRO A 267 -16.96 -6.23 15.48
N GLY A 268 -16.93 -4.91 15.61
CA GLY A 268 -18.12 -4.04 15.61
C GLY A 268 -18.48 -3.48 14.23
N HIS A 269 -19.70 -3.78 13.80
CA HIS A 269 -20.41 -3.29 12.62
C HIS A 269 -20.24 -1.78 12.35
N ARG A 270 -19.91 -1.40 11.11
CA ARG A 270 -19.90 0.01 10.63
C ARG A 270 -21.27 0.39 10.04
N PRO A 271 -22.03 1.36 10.60
CA PRO A 271 -23.30 1.80 10.04
C PRO A 271 -23.14 2.69 8.80
N LYS A 272 -24.10 2.61 7.87
CA LYS A 272 -24.21 3.42 6.65
C LYS A 272 -24.83 4.81 6.94
N VAL A 273 -24.04 5.77 7.42
CA VAL A 273 -24.44 7.19 7.49
C VAL A 273 -23.28 8.10 7.03
N ASP A 274 -23.00 8.11 5.71
CA ASP A 274 -21.79 8.72 5.14
C ASP A 274 -21.63 10.24 5.42
N LEU A 275 -22.73 10.99 5.57
CA LEU A 275 -22.70 12.44 5.83
C LEU A 275 -22.43 12.76 7.31
N ALA A 276 -23.00 11.99 8.24
CA ALA A 276 -22.71 12.12 9.67
C ALA A 276 -21.25 11.78 9.95
N ILE A 277 -20.73 10.74 9.29
CA ILE A 277 -19.31 10.37 9.34
C ILE A 277 -18.43 11.53 8.88
N GLY A 278 -18.77 12.20 7.76
CA GLY A 278 -18.02 13.38 7.29
C GLY A 278 -18.00 14.52 8.30
N LYS A 279 -19.13 14.83 8.93
CA LYS A 279 -19.22 15.86 9.98
C LYS A 279 -18.42 15.51 11.22
N LEU A 280 -18.43 14.24 11.64
CA LEU A 280 -17.65 13.75 12.77
C LEU A 280 -16.15 13.80 12.49
N ILE A 281 -15.71 13.35 11.31
CA ILE A 281 -14.30 13.43 10.92
C ILE A 281 -13.86 14.91 10.78
N GLY A 282 -14.69 15.77 10.22
CA GLY A 282 -14.43 17.22 10.17
C GLY A 282 -14.42 17.87 11.56
N ALA A 283 -15.15 17.34 12.53
CA ALA A 283 -15.06 17.78 13.93
C ALA A 283 -13.77 17.27 14.59
N SER A 284 -13.33 16.04 14.30
CA SER A 284 -12.11 15.47 14.88
C SER A 284 -10.85 16.22 14.43
N VAL A 285 -10.81 16.65 13.16
CA VAL A 285 -9.73 17.50 12.64
C VAL A 285 -9.68 18.86 13.34
N ARG A 286 -10.84 19.45 13.67
CA ARG A 286 -10.92 20.74 14.37
C ARG A 286 -10.55 20.64 15.84
N GLN A 287 -10.91 19.53 16.50
CA GLN A 287 -10.58 19.30 17.91
C GLN A 287 -9.12 18.89 18.11
N CYS A 288 -8.56 18.10 17.20
CA CYS A 288 -7.19 17.60 17.28
C CYS A 288 -6.40 17.87 15.99
N PRO A 289 -5.93 19.12 15.75
CA PRO A 289 -5.19 19.48 14.55
C PRO A 289 -3.83 18.77 14.40
N ASP A 290 -3.24 18.29 15.50
CA ASP A 290 -1.91 17.66 15.48
C ASP A 290 -1.97 16.16 15.14
N LEU A 291 -3.17 15.57 15.07
CA LEU A 291 -3.33 14.14 14.83
C LEU A 291 -3.33 13.83 13.32
N ALA A 292 -2.20 13.38 12.80
CA ALA A 292 -2.03 12.98 11.39
C ALA A 292 -3.09 11.97 10.90
N LYS A 293 -3.51 11.02 11.75
CA LYS A 293 -4.56 10.03 11.42
C LYS A 293 -5.90 10.70 11.08
N ALA A 294 -6.27 11.77 11.78
CA ALA A 294 -7.53 12.49 11.53
C ALA A 294 -7.50 13.20 10.17
N TRP A 295 -6.38 13.80 9.80
CA TRP A 295 -6.21 14.45 8.49
C TRP A 295 -6.21 13.45 7.34
N ASN A 296 -5.56 12.29 7.49
CA ASN A 296 -5.58 11.25 6.45
C ASN A 296 -6.99 10.67 6.23
N THR A 297 -7.74 10.40 7.30
CA THR A 297 -9.12 9.90 7.16
C THR A 297 -10.05 10.96 6.58
N PHE A 298 -9.87 12.23 6.96
CA PHE A 298 -10.60 13.36 6.40
C PHE A 298 -10.31 13.54 4.91
N GLY A 299 -9.03 13.61 4.52
CA GLY A 299 -8.61 13.70 3.12
C GLY A 299 -9.12 12.51 2.29
N GLY A 300 -9.12 11.31 2.86
CA GLY A 300 -9.69 10.11 2.25
C GLY A 300 -11.20 10.23 1.98
N TRP A 301 -11.97 10.73 2.95
CA TRP A 301 -13.41 10.94 2.82
C TRP A 301 -13.71 12.04 1.78
N CYS A 302 -13.04 13.20 1.88
CA CYS A 302 -13.20 14.32 0.94
C CYS A 302 -12.85 13.90 -0.49
N TYR A 303 -11.74 13.18 -0.69
CA TYR A 303 -11.33 12.68 -2.01
C TYR A 303 -12.37 11.74 -2.64
N LYS A 304 -12.94 10.82 -1.83
CA LYS A 304 -14.01 9.90 -2.29
C LYS A 304 -15.25 10.67 -2.74
N TRP A 305 -15.63 11.73 -2.03
CA TRP A 305 -16.78 12.55 -2.39
C TRP A 305 -16.50 13.48 -3.57
N GLY A 306 -15.32 14.09 -3.66
CA GLY A 306 -14.88 14.82 -4.85
C GLY A 306 -14.91 13.94 -6.10
N ARG A 307 -14.44 12.69 -5.99
CA ARG A 307 -14.54 11.71 -7.07
C ARG A 307 -15.98 11.40 -7.46
N LYS A 308 -16.89 11.22 -6.51
CA LYS A 308 -18.32 11.02 -6.80
C LYS A 308 -18.94 12.23 -7.49
N MET A 309 -18.60 13.45 -7.08
CA MET A 309 -19.17 14.69 -7.65
C MET A 309 -18.63 15.00 -9.06
N VAL A 310 -17.40 14.59 -9.35
CA VAL A 310 -16.75 14.85 -10.66
C VAL A 310 -16.89 13.68 -11.63
N GLU A 311 -16.81 12.43 -11.19
CA GLU A 311 -16.78 11.24 -12.08
C GLU A 311 -18.13 10.52 -12.26
N ASN A 312 -19.10 10.60 -11.32
CA ASN A 312 -20.45 10.01 -11.53
C ASN A 312 -21.37 10.90 -12.38
N ARG A 313 -20.80 11.73 -13.24
CA ARG A 313 -21.54 12.55 -14.19
C ARG A 313 -22.00 11.65 -15.34
N PRO A 314 -23.30 11.55 -15.65
CA PRO A 314 -23.75 10.73 -16.76
C PRO A 314 -23.15 11.28 -18.07
N SER A 315 -22.50 10.41 -18.84
CA SER A 315 -21.87 10.69 -20.13
C SER A 315 -22.88 11.04 -21.26
N SER A 316 -24.11 11.40 -20.91
CA SER A 316 -25.19 11.70 -21.84
C SER A 316 -25.35 13.22 -21.97
N GLY A 317 -24.72 13.79 -23.00
CA GLY A 317 -25.22 14.94 -23.78
C GLY A 317 -25.43 16.32 -23.13
N ASP A 318 -25.65 16.43 -21.83
CA ASP A 318 -25.93 17.72 -21.18
C ASP A 318 -24.68 18.22 -20.47
N SER A 319 -23.91 19.04 -21.18
CA SER A 319 -22.82 19.89 -20.69
C SER A 319 -23.26 20.95 -19.65
N ASN A 320 -24.47 20.84 -19.10
CA ASN A 320 -25.22 21.97 -18.55
C ASN A 320 -25.37 22.00 -17.01
N ASN A 321 -24.57 21.26 -16.25
CA ASN A 321 -24.74 21.14 -14.78
C ASN A 321 -23.54 21.61 -13.92
N LEU A 322 -22.54 22.31 -14.48
CA LEU A 322 -21.58 23.04 -13.63
C LEU A 322 -22.29 24.21 -12.91
N PHE A 323 -23.20 24.85 -13.64
CA PHE A 323 -23.97 26.02 -13.23
C PHE A 323 -25.36 25.57 -12.77
N GLN A 324 -25.82 26.08 -11.64
CA GLN A 324 -27.22 25.93 -11.24
C GLN A 324 -28.11 26.77 -12.19
N PRO A 325 -29.42 26.46 -12.30
CA PRO A 325 -30.35 27.29 -13.06
C PRO A 325 -30.31 28.77 -12.68
N GLU A 326 -30.02 29.06 -11.40
CA GLU A 326 -29.80 30.40 -10.86
C GLU A 326 -28.54 31.07 -11.43
N ASP A 327 -27.43 30.34 -11.56
CA ASP A 327 -26.17 30.86 -12.12
C ASP A 327 -26.33 31.20 -13.61
N ILE A 328 -27.08 30.40 -14.37
CA ILE A 328 -27.40 30.67 -15.79
C ILE A 328 -28.31 31.91 -15.91
N SER A 329 -29.21 32.12 -14.95
CA SER A 329 -30.02 33.35 -14.86
C SER A 329 -29.18 34.58 -14.48
N GLU A 330 -28.14 34.42 -13.65
CA GLU A 330 -27.21 35.51 -13.33
C GLU A 330 -26.29 35.87 -14.49
N ILE A 331 -25.82 34.88 -15.26
CA ILE A 331 -25.01 35.10 -16.46
C ILE A 331 -25.83 35.82 -17.54
N SER A 332 -27.09 35.42 -17.75
CA SER A 332 -27.99 36.10 -18.72
C SER A 332 -28.34 37.53 -18.30
N ARG A 333 -28.40 37.81 -16.99
CA ARG A 333 -28.57 39.18 -16.46
C ARG A 333 -27.32 40.04 -16.58
N ALA A 334 -26.14 39.43 -16.48
CA ALA A 334 -24.85 40.11 -16.61
C ALA A 334 -24.57 40.57 -18.06
N ILE A 335 -25.15 39.89 -19.06
CA ILE A 335 -25.00 40.24 -20.50
C ILE A 335 -26.38 40.42 -21.17
N PRO A 336 -27.03 41.58 -21.00
CA PRO A 336 -28.37 41.84 -21.56
C PRO A 336 -28.45 41.83 -23.10
N GLN A 337 -27.31 41.90 -23.79
CA GLN A 337 -27.23 41.99 -25.26
C GLN A 337 -26.88 40.65 -25.94
N ALA A 338 -26.65 39.58 -25.18
CA ALA A 338 -26.27 38.28 -25.74
C ALA A 338 -27.50 37.44 -26.15
N THR A 339 -27.40 36.76 -27.29
CA THR A 339 -28.40 35.78 -27.74
C THR A 339 -28.32 34.49 -26.92
N GLN A 340 -29.42 33.73 -26.88
CA GLN A 340 -29.48 32.46 -26.14
C GLN A 340 -28.42 31.43 -26.63
N GLU A 341 -28.00 31.52 -27.90
CA GLU A 341 -26.92 30.71 -28.48
C GLU A 341 -25.51 31.15 -28.04
N GLU A 342 -25.33 32.44 -27.73
CA GLU A 342 -24.06 32.94 -27.19
C GLU A 342 -23.93 32.60 -25.71
N ILE A 343 -25.04 32.66 -24.95
CA ILE A 343 -25.08 32.23 -23.55
C ILE A 343 -24.78 30.73 -23.44
N SER A 344 -25.33 29.89 -24.33
CA SER A 344 -25.01 28.46 -24.35
C SER A 344 -23.55 28.18 -24.74
N LYS A 345 -22.97 28.97 -25.65
CA LYS A 345 -21.53 28.91 -25.97
C LYS A 345 -20.65 29.36 -24.81
N ILE A 346 -21.03 30.40 -24.07
CA ILE A 346 -20.33 30.85 -22.87
C ILE A 346 -20.39 29.78 -21.78
N VAL A 347 -21.58 29.22 -21.52
CA VAL A 347 -21.75 28.11 -20.56
C VAL A 347 -20.96 26.88 -21.00
N ALA A 348 -20.93 26.56 -22.30
CA ALA A 348 -20.13 25.47 -22.84
C ALA A 348 -18.63 25.68 -22.59
N ILE A 349 -18.08 26.86 -22.93
CA ILE A 349 -16.66 27.20 -22.71
C ILE A 349 -16.32 27.21 -21.21
N LEU A 350 -17.20 27.73 -20.37
CA LEU A 350 -17.01 27.73 -18.91
C LEU A 350 -17.16 26.33 -18.30
N SER A 351 -17.88 25.43 -18.97
CA SER A 351 -18.07 24.03 -18.58
C SER A 351 -16.99 23.09 -19.12
N GLU A 352 -16.29 23.49 -20.18
CA GLU A 352 -15.25 22.70 -20.83
C GLU A 352 -13.96 22.80 -20.00
N HIS A 353 -13.76 21.79 -19.15
CA HIS A 353 -12.64 21.71 -18.21
C HIS A 353 -11.35 21.16 -18.83
N GLN A 354 -11.23 21.19 -20.15
CA GLN A 354 -10.00 20.86 -20.86
C GLN A 354 -9.63 22.06 -21.72
N VAL A 355 -8.39 22.52 -21.57
CA VAL A 355 -7.79 23.44 -22.54
C VAL A 355 -7.92 22.76 -23.92
N PRO A 356 -8.55 23.39 -24.92
CA PRO A 356 -8.60 22.84 -26.27
C PRO A 356 -7.19 22.51 -26.73
N ILE A 357 -7.04 21.28 -27.23
CA ILE A 357 -5.78 20.60 -27.59
C ILE A 357 -5.00 21.31 -28.72
N GLU A 358 -5.52 22.40 -29.30
CA GLU A 358 -5.01 23.00 -30.54
C GLU A 358 -4.78 24.52 -30.47
N ILE A 359 -4.08 25.01 -29.45
CA ILE A 359 -3.54 26.39 -29.51
C ILE A 359 -2.08 26.39 -29.06
N ASP A 360 -1.20 26.12 -30.03
CA ASP A 360 0.27 26.26 -29.97
C ASP A 360 0.75 27.72 -29.81
N ASP A 361 -0.16 28.69 -29.71
CA ASP A 361 0.14 30.12 -29.76
C ASP A 361 -0.14 30.88 -28.44
N ILE A 362 -0.25 30.20 -27.30
CA ILE A 362 -0.24 30.91 -26.00
C ILE A 362 1.21 30.98 -25.52
N GLU A 363 1.83 32.15 -25.74
CA GLU A 363 3.09 32.52 -25.11
C GLU A 363 3.09 32.13 -23.62
N PRO A 364 4.23 31.69 -23.06
CA PRO A 364 4.35 31.27 -21.67
C PRO A 364 4.25 32.49 -20.73
N GLY A 365 3.05 33.07 -20.63
CA GLY A 365 2.67 34.08 -19.67
C GLY A 365 2.07 33.42 -18.44
N ASP A 366 2.41 33.96 -17.28
CA ASP A 366 2.05 33.58 -15.91
C ASP A 366 0.54 33.72 -15.60
N GLY A 367 -0.32 33.57 -16.61
CA GLY A 367 -1.73 33.86 -16.48
C GLY A 367 -2.44 32.85 -15.60
N SER A 368 -2.98 33.33 -14.48
CA SER A 368 -3.93 32.59 -13.65
C SER A 368 -5.02 31.95 -14.54
N SER A 369 -5.63 30.84 -14.11
CA SER A 369 -6.77 30.24 -14.81
C SER A 369 -7.87 31.26 -15.17
N THR A 370 -8.00 32.34 -14.38
CA THR A 370 -8.86 33.47 -14.70
C THR A 370 -8.40 34.32 -15.88
N GLU A 371 -7.10 34.53 -16.09
CA GLU A 371 -6.57 35.28 -17.25
C GLU A 371 -6.72 34.49 -18.55
N MET A 372 -6.53 33.16 -18.49
CA MET A 372 -6.84 32.29 -19.62
C MET A 372 -8.33 32.33 -19.96
N LEU A 373 -9.22 32.25 -18.97
CA LEU A 373 -10.66 32.40 -19.17
C LEU A 373 -11.03 33.78 -19.70
N GLU A 374 -10.41 34.86 -19.19
CA GLU A 374 -10.61 36.21 -19.71
C GLU A 374 -10.22 36.33 -21.18
N SER A 375 -9.09 35.73 -21.58
CA SER A 375 -8.66 35.73 -22.98
C SER A 375 -9.61 34.96 -23.89
N HIS A 376 -10.14 33.82 -23.43
CA HIS A 376 -11.11 33.01 -24.17
C HIS A 376 -12.49 33.67 -24.25
N LEU A 377 -12.94 34.33 -23.18
CA LEU A 377 -14.18 35.09 -23.16
C LEU A 377 -14.08 36.32 -24.09
N ARG A 378 -12.93 37.00 -24.15
CA ARG A 378 -12.71 38.14 -25.06
C ARG A 378 -12.59 37.76 -26.55
N LYS A 379 -12.37 36.48 -26.89
CA LYS A 379 -12.40 35.98 -28.28
C LYS A 379 -13.82 35.95 -28.88
N ILE A 380 -14.87 35.99 -28.04
CA ILE A 380 -16.26 35.98 -28.50
C ILE A 380 -16.66 37.38 -29.01
N PRO A 381 -17.23 37.53 -30.23
CA PRO A 381 -17.52 38.83 -30.85
C PRO A 381 -18.37 39.78 -30.00
N SER A 382 -19.34 39.25 -29.25
CA SER A 382 -20.27 39.97 -28.38
C SER A 382 -19.68 40.36 -27.01
N LEU A 383 -18.49 39.83 -26.66
CA LEU A 383 -17.75 40.12 -25.42
C LEU A 383 -16.59 41.11 -25.61
N LYS A 384 -16.29 41.55 -26.84
CA LYS A 384 -15.23 42.55 -27.12
C LYS A 384 -15.50 43.95 -26.56
N GLN A 385 -16.74 44.29 -26.23
CA GLN A 385 -17.17 45.62 -25.76
C GLN A 385 -17.74 45.62 -24.32
N ILE A 386 -17.59 44.51 -23.58
CA ILE A 386 -18.15 44.37 -22.22
C ILE A 386 -17.22 45.01 -21.18
N SER A 387 -17.80 45.67 -20.17
CA SER A 387 -17.06 46.35 -19.11
C SER A 387 -16.28 45.36 -18.23
N ALA A 388 -15.12 45.78 -17.70
CA ALA A 388 -14.29 44.95 -16.81
C ALA A 388 -15.05 44.44 -15.57
N GLU A 389 -16.06 45.19 -15.11
CA GLU A 389 -16.92 44.82 -13.98
C GLU A 389 -17.85 43.63 -14.33
N GLN A 390 -18.42 43.61 -15.54
CA GLN A 390 -19.26 42.50 -16.00
C GLN A 390 -18.45 41.22 -16.22
N LEU A 391 -17.21 41.33 -16.70
CA LEU A 391 -16.29 40.20 -16.82
C LEU A 391 -15.94 39.61 -15.44
N GLN A 392 -15.67 40.45 -14.45
CA GLN A 392 -15.43 40.03 -13.06
C GLN A 392 -16.66 39.36 -12.42
N MET A 393 -17.88 39.81 -12.73
CA MET A 393 -19.10 39.13 -12.26
C MET A 393 -19.21 37.70 -12.83
N ILE A 394 -18.97 37.52 -14.12
CA ILE A 394 -19.03 36.20 -14.78
C ILE A 394 -17.96 35.26 -14.21
N ILE A 395 -16.75 35.76 -13.98
CA ILE A 395 -15.66 35.00 -13.34
C ILE A 395 -16.02 34.66 -11.89
N GLY A 396 -16.70 35.56 -11.17
CA GLY A 396 -17.21 35.30 -9.82
C GLY A 396 -18.25 34.17 -9.78
N ILE A 397 -19.16 34.13 -10.75
CA ILE A 397 -20.15 33.05 -10.90
C ILE A 397 -19.45 31.73 -11.24
N TRP A 398 -18.50 31.75 -12.18
CA TRP A 398 -17.67 30.59 -12.50
C TRP A 398 -16.92 30.07 -11.28
N ARG A 399 -16.27 30.93 -10.48
CA ARG A 399 -15.57 30.54 -9.25
C ARG A 399 -16.51 29.88 -8.23
N ARG A 400 -17.74 30.40 -8.06
CA ARG A 400 -18.74 29.79 -7.15
C ARG A 400 -19.17 28.41 -7.62
N ALA A 401 -19.51 28.29 -8.91
CA ALA A 401 -19.89 27.02 -9.53
C ALA A 401 -18.74 25.99 -9.48
N HIS A 402 -17.51 26.43 -9.73
CA HIS A 402 -16.30 25.61 -9.56
C HIS A 402 -16.11 25.16 -8.12
N LYS A 403 -16.23 26.06 -7.15
CA LYS A 403 -16.05 25.74 -5.73
C LYS A 403 -17.08 24.73 -5.23
N HIS A 404 -18.31 24.78 -5.74
CA HIS A 404 -19.32 23.78 -5.43
C HIS A 404 -18.89 22.37 -5.87
N VAL A 405 -18.25 22.25 -7.04
CA VAL A 405 -17.83 20.96 -7.61
C VAL A 405 -16.50 20.47 -7.03
N TYR A 406 -15.49 21.34 -6.98
CA TYR A 406 -14.13 20.99 -6.59
C TYR A 406 -13.86 21.21 -5.10
N GLY A 407 -14.78 21.79 -4.33
CA GLY A 407 -14.58 22.08 -2.92
C GLY A 407 -14.20 20.84 -2.10
N TYR A 408 -14.74 19.67 -2.44
CA TYR A 408 -14.30 18.41 -1.81
C TYR A 408 -12.86 18.02 -2.18
N TYR A 409 -12.39 18.31 -3.39
CA TYR A 409 -11.00 18.08 -3.77
C TYR A 409 -10.05 19.13 -3.17
N GLU A 410 -10.50 20.38 -3.05
CA GLU A 410 -9.80 21.47 -2.35
C GLU A 410 -9.54 21.06 -0.89
N MET A 411 -10.61 20.70 -0.17
CA MET A 411 -10.52 20.20 1.21
C MET A 411 -9.70 18.92 1.35
N ALA A 412 -9.71 18.05 0.32
CA ALA A 412 -8.89 16.85 0.32
C ALA A 412 -7.40 17.19 0.15
N ALA A 413 -7.05 18.11 -0.75
CA ALA A 413 -5.68 18.54 -0.98
C ALA A 413 -5.09 19.18 0.27
N ASP A 414 -5.81 20.12 0.90
CA ASP A 414 -5.42 20.73 2.18
C ASP A 414 -5.16 19.68 3.26
N ALA A 415 -6.09 18.72 3.39
CA ALA A 415 -5.97 17.66 4.38
C ALA A 415 -4.77 16.75 4.13
N TYR A 416 -4.47 16.40 2.89
CA TYR A 416 -3.28 15.60 2.56
C TYR A 416 -2.01 16.40 2.77
N PHE A 417 -1.94 17.67 2.36
CA PHE A 417 -0.75 18.50 2.61
C PHE A 417 -0.49 18.66 4.10
N LYS A 418 -1.53 18.90 4.91
CA LYS A 418 -1.40 18.95 6.36
C LYS A 418 -0.99 17.61 6.97
N TYR A 419 -1.55 16.50 6.47
CA TYR A 419 -1.14 15.15 6.85
C TYR A 419 0.35 14.91 6.56
N LEU A 420 0.84 15.29 5.37
CA LEU A 420 2.24 15.12 4.97
C LEU A 420 3.18 16.01 5.80
N GLN A 421 2.76 17.23 6.15
CA GLN A 421 3.52 18.10 7.06
C GLN A 421 3.67 17.47 8.46
N LEU A 422 2.58 16.94 9.03
CA LEU A 422 2.57 16.30 10.35
C LEU A 422 3.24 14.91 10.36
N GLY A 423 3.20 14.20 9.24
CA GLY A 423 3.76 12.85 9.09
C GLY A 423 5.28 12.79 9.19
N THR A 424 5.98 13.93 9.09
CA THR A 424 7.44 14.01 9.26
C THR A 424 7.91 13.76 10.69
N VAL A 425 7.01 13.84 11.67
CA VAL A 425 7.35 13.77 13.12
C VAL A 425 7.35 12.33 13.66
N LYS A 426 6.84 11.34 12.91
CA LYS A 426 6.85 9.92 13.33
C LYS A 426 7.42 9.03 12.22
N VAL A 427 8.53 8.38 12.56
CA VAL A 427 9.46 7.60 11.73
C VAL A 427 8.85 6.29 11.19
N ASP A 428 7.79 6.39 10.38
CA ASP A 428 7.38 5.30 9.49
C ASP A 428 7.45 5.81 8.05
N GLU A 429 8.68 5.87 7.51
CA GLU A 429 9.00 6.36 6.16
C GLU A 429 8.25 5.58 5.04
N ASP A 430 7.67 4.42 5.34
CA ASP A 430 6.99 3.52 4.39
C ASP A 430 5.49 3.29 4.68
N SER A 431 4.80 4.21 5.36
CA SER A 431 3.36 4.03 5.54
C SER A 431 2.63 4.07 4.18
N ALA A 432 1.96 2.98 3.79
CA ALA A 432 1.12 2.89 2.58
C ALA A 432 0.10 4.05 2.45
N SER A 433 -0.21 4.70 3.57
CA SER A 433 -1.04 5.91 3.64
C SER A 433 -0.36 7.16 3.06
N SER A 434 0.95 7.36 3.33
CA SER A 434 1.73 8.46 2.77
C SER A 434 1.84 8.37 1.25
N VAL A 435 2.16 7.19 0.72
CA VAL A 435 2.21 6.92 -0.72
C VAL A 435 0.84 7.14 -1.38
N ALA A 436 -0.24 6.71 -0.73
CA ALA A 436 -1.58 6.96 -1.24
C ALA A 436 -1.93 8.46 -1.28
N ALA A 437 -1.49 9.24 -0.28
CA ALA A 437 -1.70 10.69 -0.26
C ALA A 437 -0.93 11.40 -1.38
N THR A 438 0.37 11.09 -1.56
CA THR A 438 1.21 11.71 -2.59
C THR A 438 0.74 11.37 -4.00
N LEU A 439 0.34 10.12 -4.26
CA LEU A 439 -0.24 9.72 -5.56
C LEU A 439 -1.60 10.37 -5.83
N ARG A 440 -2.43 10.57 -4.80
CA ARG A 440 -3.71 11.29 -4.94
C ARG A 440 -3.47 12.76 -5.26
N LEU A 441 -2.53 13.42 -4.58
CA LEU A 441 -2.12 14.79 -4.88
C LEU A 441 -1.56 14.91 -6.30
N LEU A 442 -0.67 13.99 -6.73
CA LEU A 442 -0.16 13.96 -8.10
C LEU A 442 -1.29 13.82 -9.13
N ARG A 443 -2.30 12.99 -8.86
CA ARG A 443 -3.48 12.87 -9.72
C ARG A 443 -4.29 14.16 -9.77
N LEU A 444 -4.44 14.88 -8.66
CA LEU A 444 -5.14 16.18 -8.63
C LEU A 444 -4.39 17.21 -9.48
N ILE A 445 -3.05 17.26 -9.38
CA ILE A 445 -2.20 18.12 -10.21
C ILE A 445 -2.38 17.79 -11.69
N VAL A 446 -2.38 16.50 -12.07
CA VAL A 446 -2.45 16.10 -13.48
C VAL A 446 -3.85 16.25 -14.10
N LYS A 447 -4.93 16.05 -13.34
CA LYS A 447 -6.30 16.00 -13.89
C LYS A 447 -7.15 17.23 -13.62
N HIS A 448 -6.84 17.98 -12.58
CA HIS A 448 -7.73 19.02 -12.04
C HIS A 448 -6.95 20.31 -11.72
N ALA A 449 -5.80 20.54 -12.37
CA ALA A 449 -4.92 21.69 -12.17
C ALA A 449 -5.67 23.03 -12.16
N LEU A 450 -6.45 23.31 -13.22
CA LEU A 450 -7.12 24.60 -13.42
C LEU A 450 -8.09 25.00 -12.29
N GLY A 451 -8.73 24.02 -11.64
CA GLY A 451 -9.71 24.26 -10.57
C GLY A 451 -9.11 24.29 -9.16
N LEU A 452 -7.86 23.84 -8.99
CA LEU A 452 -7.21 23.64 -7.69
C LEU A 452 -5.85 24.34 -7.60
N GLN A 453 -5.53 25.20 -8.57
CA GLN A 453 -4.21 25.82 -8.72
C GLN A 453 -3.73 26.49 -7.43
N GLU A 454 -4.51 27.40 -6.85
CA GLU A 454 -4.12 28.14 -5.63
C GLU A 454 -3.72 27.22 -4.45
N VAL A 455 -4.52 26.19 -4.18
CA VAL A 455 -4.28 25.25 -3.08
C VAL A 455 -3.09 24.34 -3.38
N LEU A 456 -2.95 23.88 -4.62
CA LEU A 456 -1.83 23.04 -5.03
C LEU A 456 -0.50 23.80 -5.00
N GLU A 457 -0.49 25.08 -5.41
CA GLU A 457 0.71 25.93 -5.38
C GLU A 457 1.18 26.19 -3.95
N ALA A 458 0.27 26.64 -3.08
CA ALA A 458 0.58 26.89 -1.67
C ALA A 458 0.98 25.60 -0.94
N GLY A 459 0.30 24.49 -1.24
CA GLY A 459 0.58 23.19 -0.67
C GLY A 459 1.94 22.64 -1.09
N LEU A 460 2.23 22.61 -2.40
CA LEU A 460 3.53 22.14 -2.90
C LEU A 460 4.68 22.96 -2.34
N ALA A 461 4.55 24.29 -2.29
CA ALA A 461 5.58 25.18 -1.72
C ALA A 461 5.85 24.91 -0.23
N SER A 462 4.82 24.59 0.56
CA SER A 462 4.95 24.38 2.01
C SER A 462 5.22 22.94 2.43
N THR A 463 5.09 21.96 1.52
CA THR A 463 5.27 20.55 1.89
C THR A 463 6.73 20.15 2.09
N PRO A 464 7.02 19.22 3.02
CA PRO A 464 8.34 18.62 3.17
C PRO A 464 8.64 17.68 1.99
N THR A 465 9.92 17.49 1.66
CA THR A 465 10.39 16.68 0.52
C THR A 465 10.41 15.18 0.79
N SER A 466 10.51 14.75 2.06
CA SER A 466 10.62 13.33 2.45
C SER A 466 9.51 12.43 1.87
N PRO A 467 8.21 12.77 1.99
CA PRO A 467 7.15 11.90 1.46
C PRO A 467 7.16 11.72 -0.06
N TRP A 468 7.76 12.66 -0.79
CA TRP A 468 7.79 12.64 -2.26
C TRP A 468 8.86 11.70 -2.82
N LYS A 469 9.83 11.28 -1.99
CA LYS A 469 10.94 10.39 -2.38
C LYS A 469 10.46 9.06 -2.97
N VAL A 470 9.41 8.49 -2.40
CA VAL A 470 8.86 7.17 -2.81
C VAL A 470 8.22 7.20 -4.21
N ILE A 471 7.81 8.39 -4.68
CA ILE A 471 7.11 8.54 -5.96
C ILE A 471 7.92 9.28 -7.05
N ILE A 472 9.24 9.40 -6.87
CA ILE A 472 10.14 10.04 -7.83
C ILE A 472 9.99 9.50 -9.26
N PRO A 473 9.95 8.18 -9.52
CA PRO A 473 9.75 7.66 -10.88
C PRO A 473 8.45 8.16 -11.53
N GLN A 474 7.38 8.27 -10.74
CA GLN A 474 6.09 8.79 -11.21
C GLN A 474 6.17 10.29 -11.49
N LEU A 475 6.92 11.07 -10.69
CA LEU A 475 7.17 12.49 -10.96
C LEU A 475 7.94 12.68 -12.28
N PHE A 476 9.02 11.93 -12.52
CA PHE A 476 9.78 11.99 -13.77
C PHE A 476 8.92 11.67 -15.00
N SER A 477 7.99 10.72 -14.90
CA SER A 477 7.05 10.40 -15.99
C SER A 477 6.14 11.57 -16.39
N ARG A 478 5.98 12.57 -15.51
CA ARG A 478 5.14 13.75 -15.72
C ARG A 478 5.92 14.98 -16.17
N LEU A 479 7.24 14.90 -16.30
CA LEU A 479 8.00 15.97 -16.95
C LEU A 479 7.65 16.09 -18.43
N ASN A 480 7.22 15.01 -19.10
CA ASN A 480 6.70 15.03 -20.47
C ASN A 480 5.18 15.23 -20.58
N HIS A 481 4.59 15.97 -19.64
CA HIS A 481 3.16 16.27 -19.74
C HIS A 481 2.90 17.35 -20.78
N HIS A 482 1.76 17.27 -21.48
CA HIS A 482 1.35 18.27 -22.47
C HIS A 482 1.08 19.64 -21.81
N GLU A 483 0.57 19.63 -20.59
CA GLU A 483 0.27 20.86 -19.84
C GLU A 483 1.54 21.49 -19.22
N PRO A 484 1.89 22.74 -19.57
CA PRO A 484 3.11 23.39 -19.09
C PRO A 484 3.10 23.65 -17.58
N TYR A 485 1.94 23.95 -17.01
CA TYR A 485 1.75 24.11 -15.56
C TYR A 485 2.20 22.86 -14.79
N VAL A 486 1.76 21.68 -15.23
CA VAL A 486 2.12 20.40 -14.59
C VAL A 486 3.63 20.17 -14.68
N ARG A 487 4.25 20.41 -15.85
CA ARG A 487 5.70 20.28 -16.02
C ARG A 487 6.46 21.17 -15.05
N ARG A 488 6.08 22.45 -14.95
CA ARG A 488 6.73 23.44 -14.09
C ARG A 488 6.62 23.06 -12.61
N ARG A 489 5.42 22.74 -12.12
CA ARG A 489 5.20 22.38 -10.71
C ARG A 489 5.92 21.08 -10.30
N VAL A 490 5.94 20.09 -11.20
CA VAL A 490 6.69 18.85 -10.96
C VAL A 490 8.20 19.11 -10.99
N SER A 491 8.69 19.94 -11.90
CA SER A 491 10.11 20.33 -11.98
C SER A 491 10.56 21.08 -10.71
N GLU A 492 9.79 22.07 -10.25
CA GLU A 492 10.06 22.82 -9.01
C GLU A 492 10.14 21.89 -7.79
N LEU A 493 9.21 20.93 -7.68
CA LEU A 493 9.23 19.92 -6.62
C LEU A 493 10.48 19.02 -6.72
N LEU A 494 10.83 18.55 -7.92
CA LEU A 494 12.03 17.73 -8.13
C LEU A 494 13.31 18.49 -7.81
N CYS A 495 13.39 19.79 -8.12
CA CYS A 495 14.53 20.63 -7.74
C CYS A 495 14.67 20.73 -6.21
N ARG A 496 13.57 20.93 -5.48
CA ARG A 496 13.60 20.91 -4.00
C ARG A 496 14.00 19.55 -3.42
N VAL A 497 13.51 18.45 -3.99
CA VAL A 497 13.93 17.10 -3.56
C VAL A 497 15.42 16.87 -3.91
N ALA A 498 15.90 17.45 -5.01
CA ALA A 498 17.30 17.36 -5.41
C ALA A 498 18.21 18.08 -4.43
N GLU A 499 17.75 19.21 -3.86
CA GLU A 499 18.46 19.94 -2.82
C GLU A 499 18.62 19.13 -1.52
N ASP A 500 17.54 18.46 -1.08
CA ASP A 500 17.54 17.69 0.18
C ASP A 500 18.15 16.29 0.02
N SER A 501 18.08 15.71 -1.17
CA SER A 501 18.48 14.31 -1.42
C SER A 501 18.97 14.13 -2.86
N PRO A 502 20.18 14.62 -3.20
CA PRO A 502 20.69 14.56 -4.57
C PRO A 502 20.93 13.13 -5.06
N HIS A 503 21.34 12.22 -4.18
CA HIS A 503 21.69 10.83 -4.51
C HIS A 503 20.58 10.01 -5.19
N ILE A 504 19.30 10.30 -4.92
CA ILE A 504 18.15 9.61 -5.55
C ILE A 504 17.71 10.23 -6.89
N ILE A 505 18.18 11.44 -7.22
CA ILE A 505 17.74 12.20 -8.40
C ILE A 505 18.81 12.25 -9.50
N ILE A 506 20.09 12.29 -9.15
CA ILE A 506 21.19 12.51 -10.11
C ILE A 506 21.13 11.51 -11.28
N PHE A 507 20.98 10.20 -11.00
CA PHE A 507 20.99 9.20 -12.06
C PHE A 507 19.79 9.34 -13.03
N PRO A 508 18.52 9.38 -12.57
CA PRO A 508 17.38 9.65 -13.45
C PRO A 508 17.49 10.97 -14.25
N ALA A 509 18.00 12.04 -13.62
CA ALA A 509 18.15 13.34 -14.28
C ALA A 509 19.18 13.31 -15.40
N VAL A 510 20.35 12.71 -15.16
CA VAL A 510 21.43 12.54 -16.17
C VAL A 510 20.95 11.67 -17.33
N VAL A 511 20.26 10.58 -17.05
CA VAL A 511 19.71 9.70 -18.09
C VAL A 511 18.68 10.43 -18.95
N GLY A 512 17.74 11.16 -18.33
CA GLY A 512 16.72 11.92 -19.04
C GLY A 512 17.30 13.02 -19.93
N ALA A 513 18.29 13.77 -19.44
CA ALA A 513 18.98 14.78 -20.25
C ALA A 513 19.72 14.18 -21.46
N ALA A 514 20.35 13.01 -21.29
CA ALA A 514 21.04 12.32 -22.37
C ALA A 514 20.11 11.70 -23.43
N GLU A 515 18.83 11.52 -23.12
CA GLU A 515 17.79 11.12 -24.09
C GLU A 515 17.27 12.31 -24.90
N GLY A 516 17.05 13.47 -24.25
CA GLY A 516 16.61 14.70 -24.92
C GLY A 516 17.56 15.18 -26.02
N GLN A 517 18.86 14.94 -25.88
CA GLN A 517 19.85 15.27 -26.92
C GLN A 517 19.69 14.46 -28.22
N LYS A 518 18.99 13.32 -28.23
CA LYS A 518 18.80 12.47 -29.42
C LYS A 518 17.58 12.86 -30.26
N SER A 519 16.60 13.54 -29.67
CA SER A 519 15.35 13.96 -30.32
C SER A 519 15.46 15.38 -30.86
N HIS A 520 16.22 15.58 -31.94
CA HIS A 520 16.34 16.87 -32.65
C HIS A 520 15.05 17.28 -33.42
N LEU A 521 13.88 16.73 -33.06
CA LEU A 521 12.57 17.11 -33.59
C LEU A 521 11.90 18.03 -32.58
N GLU A 522 11.32 19.11 -33.08
CA GLU A 522 11.04 20.40 -32.41
C GLU A 522 10.16 20.35 -31.13
N GLU A 523 9.52 19.22 -30.82
CA GLU A 523 8.70 19.02 -29.61
C GLU A 523 9.50 18.79 -28.31
N SER A 524 10.82 18.53 -28.39
CA SER A 524 11.65 18.11 -27.25
C SER A 524 12.33 19.23 -26.43
N ASN A 525 12.25 20.49 -26.89
CA ASN A 525 13.00 21.60 -26.26
C ASN A 525 12.56 21.85 -24.81
N SER A 526 11.25 21.84 -24.52
CA SER A 526 10.73 22.11 -23.17
C SER A 526 11.05 21.02 -22.13
N LEU A 527 11.15 19.76 -22.59
CA LEU A 527 11.61 18.64 -21.77
C LEU A 527 13.06 18.81 -21.37
N SER A 528 13.89 19.11 -22.37
CA SER A 528 15.32 19.29 -22.17
C SER A 528 15.58 20.42 -21.17
N GLU A 529 14.80 21.51 -21.26
CA GLU A 529 14.87 22.64 -20.32
C GLU A 529 14.58 22.24 -18.86
N CYS A 530 13.56 21.41 -18.61
CA CYS A 530 13.26 20.92 -17.25
C CYS A 530 14.40 20.06 -16.69
N PHE A 531 14.98 19.16 -17.49
CA PHE A 531 16.12 18.34 -17.08
C PHE A 531 17.40 19.18 -16.89
N TYR A 532 17.63 20.20 -17.72
CA TYR A 532 18.77 21.11 -17.58
C TYR A 532 18.65 21.98 -16.34
N SER A 533 17.46 22.52 -16.04
CA SER A 533 17.21 23.26 -14.79
C SER A 533 17.48 22.40 -13.54
N LEU A 534 17.06 21.13 -13.58
CA LEU A 534 17.33 20.16 -12.51
C LEU A 534 18.82 19.82 -12.40
N LEU A 535 19.51 19.63 -13.52
CA LEU A 535 20.95 19.36 -13.57
C LEU A 535 21.77 20.57 -13.09
N ASP A 536 21.35 21.79 -13.39
CA ASP A 536 21.99 23.02 -12.93
C ASP A 536 21.89 23.14 -11.41
N THR A 537 20.70 22.87 -10.86
CA THR A 537 20.47 22.80 -9.40
C THR A 537 21.39 21.76 -8.73
N LEU A 538 21.50 20.57 -9.32
CA LEU A 538 22.39 19.51 -8.83
C LEU A 538 23.88 19.85 -8.99
N SER A 539 24.25 20.51 -10.08
CA SER A 539 25.62 20.91 -10.37
C SER A 539 26.10 21.98 -9.39
N ASN A 540 25.22 22.90 -8.98
CA ASN A 540 25.52 23.90 -7.96
C ASN A 540 25.87 23.29 -6.59
N GLN A 541 25.34 22.10 -6.27
CA GLN A 541 25.64 21.40 -5.01
C GLN A 541 26.79 20.41 -5.12
N ALA A 542 26.84 19.64 -6.22
CA ALA A 542 27.75 18.50 -6.38
C ALA A 542 28.22 18.31 -7.83
N ALA A 543 28.82 19.34 -8.42
CA ALA A 543 29.34 19.34 -9.80
C ALA A 543 30.20 18.09 -10.12
N ASP A 544 31.11 17.72 -9.22
CA ASP A 544 32.00 16.57 -9.41
C ASP A 544 31.21 15.26 -9.50
N THR A 545 30.21 15.06 -8.65
CA THR A 545 29.36 13.87 -8.67
C THR A 545 28.50 13.82 -9.92
N VAL A 546 27.93 14.96 -10.35
CA VAL A 546 27.18 15.03 -11.61
C VAL A 546 28.08 14.66 -12.79
N ALA A 547 29.29 15.21 -12.87
CA ALA A 547 30.26 14.88 -13.92
C ALA A 547 30.66 13.40 -13.91
N GLN A 548 30.91 12.83 -12.73
CA GLN A 548 31.23 11.40 -12.58
C GLN A 548 30.06 10.50 -13.03
N VAL A 549 28.82 10.84 -12.68
CA VAL A 549 27.65 10.06 -13.09
C VAL A 549 27.38 10.21 -14.59
N GLN A 550 27.57 11.40 -15.17
CA GLN A 550 27.51 11.60 -16.63
C GLN A 550 28.53 10.73 -17.36
N LEU A 551 29.78 10.70 -16.88
CA LEU A 551 30.82 9.82 -17.41
C LEU A 551 30.43 8.35 -17.24
N LEU A 552 29.97 7.95 -16.06
CA LEU A 552 29.55 6.58 -15.78
C LEU A 552 28.42 6.13 -16.70
N VAL A 553 27.37 6.93 -16.88
CA VAL A 553 26.25 6.61 -17.78
C VAL A 553 26.73 6.51 -19.23
N ARG A 554 27.63 7.39 -19.66
CA ARG A 554 28.23 7.33 -21.00
C ARG A 554 29.02 6.03 -21.21
N GLU A 555 29.90 5.67 -20.28
CA GLU A 555 30.70 4.45 -20.39
C GLU A 555 29.86 3.17 -20.21
N LEU A 556 28.86 3.15 -19.32
CA LEU A 556 27.94 2.01 -19.19
C LEU A 556 27.18 1.77 -20.49
N ARG A 557 26.66 2.82 -21.14
CA ARG A 557 26.00 2.69 -22.45
C ARG A 557 26.94 2.14 -23.51
N ARG A 558 28.21 2.53 -23.50
CA ARG A 558 29.25 2.01 -24.42
C ARG A 558 29.54 0.54 -24.16
N VAL A 559 29.68 0.12 -22.89
CA VAL A 559 29.98 -1.28 -22.54
C VAL A 559 28.79 -2.21 -22.78
N CYS A 560 27.55 -1.72 -22.65
CA CYS A 560 26.35 -2.52 -22.90
C CYS A 560 26.14 -2.91 -24.37
N ILE A 561 26.66 -2.14 -25.32
CA ILE A 561 26.57 -2.44 -26.75
C ILE A 561 27.90 -2.07 -27.41
N LEU A 562 28.75 -3.07 -27.60
CA LEU A 562 30.04 -2.91 -28.27
C LEU A 562 29.84 -2.73 -29.78
N TRP A 563 30.85 -2.20 -30.47
CA TRP A 563 30.80 -2.04 -31.93
C TRP A 563 30.65 -3.38 -32.65
N ASP A 564 31.27 -4.45 -32.16
CA ASP A 564 31.09 -5.80 -32.72
C ASP A 564 29.62 -6.25 -32.70
N GLU A 565 28.94 -6.07 -31.56
CA GLU A 565 27.54 -6.47 -31.35
C GLU A 565 26.59 -5.61 -32.17
N MET A 566 26.79 -4.29 -32.14
CA MET A 566 26.04 -3.35 -32.97
C MET A 566 26.17 -3.70 -34.46
N CYS A 567 27.40 -3.96 -34.91
CA CYS A 567 27.68 -4.30 -36.30
C CYS A 567 27.06 -5.64 -36.68
N LEU A 568 27.19 -6.66 -35.83
CA LEU A 568 26.60 -7.97 -36.07
C LEU A 568 25.08 -7.90 -36.19
N VAL A 569 24.41 -7.17 -35.30
CA VAL A 569 22.95 -6.99 -35.35
C VAL A 569 22.52 -6.20 -36.60
N ALA A 570 23.22 -5.11 -36.90
CA ALA A 570 22.93 -4.30 -38.08
C ALA A 570 23.19 -5.08 -39.39
N MET A 571 24.31 -5.78 -39.49
CA MET A 571 24.67 -6.59 -40.66
C MET A 571 23.74 -7.79 -40.83
N SER A 572 23.30 -8.43 -39.74
CA SER A 572 22.30 -9.51 -39.81
C SER A 572 20.97 -9.00 -40.40
N LYS A 573 20.51 -7.81 -39.99
CA LYS A 573 19.31 -7.18 -40.57
C LYS A 573 19.50 -6.86 -42.05
N VAL A 574 20.63 -6.22 -42.39
CA VAL A 574 21.02 -5.89 -43.77
C VAL A 574 21.08 -7.16 -44.64
N TYR A 575 21.61 -8.27 -44.11
CA TYR A 575 21.71 -9.54 -44.81
C TYR A 575 20.34 -10.16 -45.09
N VAL A 576 19.45 -10.22 -44.10
CA VAL A 576 18.08 -10.76 -44.31
C VAL A 576 17.31 -9.91 -45.32
N GLU A 577 17.41 -8.58 -45.21
CA GLU A 577 16.77 -7.67 -46.16
C GLU A 577 17.35 -7.81 -47.57
N SER A 578 18.68 -7.93 -47.69
CA SER A 578 19.33 -8.09 -48.99
C SER A 578 18.97 -9.42 -49.63
N THR A 579 18.98 -10.54 -48.91
CA THR A 579 18.56 -11.85 -49.44
C THR A 579 17.13 -11.80 -49.97
N ARG A 580 16.21 -11.16 -49.23
CA ARG A 580 14.82 -10.99 -49.68
C ARG A 580 14.74 -10.15 -50.97
N LYS A 581 15.47 -9.03 -51.02
CA LYS A 581 15.50 -8.13 -52.18
C LYS A 581 16.17 -8.75 -53.40
N PHE A 582 17.21 -9.56 -53.20
CA PHE A 582 17.84 -10.35 -54.25
C PHE A 582 16.90 -11.43 -54.79
N SER A 583 16.15 -12.15 -53.95
CA SER A 583 15.17 -13.13 -54.42
C SER A 583 14.01 -12.49 -55.20
N GLU A 584 13.57 -11.29 -54.79
CA GLU A 584 12.58 -10.49 -55.51
C GLU A 584 13.10 -10.07 -56.90
N LEU A 585 14.38 -9.72 -57.00
CA LEU A 585 15.02 -9.39 -58.27
C LEU A 585 15.22 -10.64 -59.15
N ASP A 586 15.66 -11.76 -58.57
CA ASP A 586 15.97 -13.01 -59.27
C ASP A 586 14.72 -13.68 -59.86
N THR A 587 13.61 -13.65 -59.12
CA THR A 587 12.31 -14.12 -59.62
C THR A 587 11.77 -13.27 -60.77
N GLN A 588 12.13 -11.98 -60.84
CA GLN A 588 11.76 -11.11 -61.96
C GLN A 588 12.67 -11.34 -63.16
N ILE A 589 13.98 -11.46 -62.94
CA ILE A 589 14.97 -11.81 -63.97
C ILE A 589 14.61 -13.15 -64.63
N THR A 590 14.19 -14.14 -63.85
CA THR A 590 13.79 -15.46 -64.36
C THR A 590 12.50 -15.41 -65.18
N LYS A 591 11.61 -14.43 -64.94
CA LYS A 591 10.35 -14.26 -65.67
C LYS A 591 10.51 -13.47 -66.97
N GLU A 592 11.32 -12.42 -66.96
CA GLU A 592 11.43 -11.47 -68.08
C GLU A 592 12.64 -11.75 -69.00
N GLY A 593 13.68 -12.44 -68.49
CA GLY A 593 14.93 -12.67 -69.23
C GLY A 593 15.78 -11.41 -69.35
N ILE A 594 17.10 -11.55 -69.34
CA ILE A 594 18.02 -10.41 -69.49
C ILE A 594 18.30 -10.20 -70.99
N THR A 595 17.87 -9.06 -71.54
CA THR A 595 18.23 -8.55 -72.87
C THR A 595 18.98 -7.22 -72.73
N ASP A 596 19.83 -6.87 -73.71
CA ASP A 596 20.60 -5.61 -73.68
C ASP A 596 19.71 -4.35 -73.59
N GLU A 597 18.47 -4.41 -74.10
CA GLU A 597 17.49 -3.31 -74.02
C GLU A 597 16.84 -3.16 -72.63
N ASN A 598 16.76 -4.24 -71.84
CA ASN A 598 16.14 -4.24 -70.51
C ASN A 598 17.15 -4.09 -69.36
N TYR A 599 18.46 -4.16 -69.65
CA TYR A 599 19.53 -4.12 -68.67
C TYR A 599 19.52 -2.83 -67.83
N ASP A 600 19.36 -1.67 -68.47
CA ASP A 600 19.33 -0.38 -67.77
C ASP A 600 18.10 -0.25 -66.84
N THR A 601 16.96 -0.82 -67.24
CA THR A 601 15.74 -0.87 -66.44
C THR A 601 15.89 -1.75 -65.19
N PHE A 602 16.58 -2.90 -65.32
CA PHE A 602 16.92 -3.75 -64.18
C PHE A 602 17.97 -3.10 -63.28
N ALA A 603 18.92 -2.35 -63.84
CA ALA A 603 19.91 -1.61 -63.08
C ALA A 603 19.26 -0.50 -62.23
N GLU A 604 18.36 0.32 -62.79
CA GLU A 604 17.62 1.32 -62.02
C GLU A 604 16.78 0.71 -60.91
N ARG A 605 16.10 -0.42 -61.18
CA ARG A 605 15.31 -1.13 -60.17
C ARG A 605 16.17 -1.72 -59.06
N TYR A 606 17.34 -2.27 -59.39
CA TYR A 606 18.32 -2.71 -58.39
C TYR A 606 18.69 -1.55 -57.47
N HIS A 607 19.04 -0.39 -58.02
CA HIS A 607 19.39 0.79 -57.24
C HIS A 607 18.25 1.25 -56.34
N GLN A 608 17.00 1.21 -56.81
CA GLN A 608 15.83 1.55 -55.99
C GLN A 608 15.62 0.56 -54.84
N LEU A 609 15.74 -0.74 -55.10
CA LEU A 609 15.56 -1.81 -54.10
C LEU A 609 16.70 -1.84 -53.06
N MET A 610 17.93 -1.52 -53.47
CA MET A 610 19.11 -1.53 -52.60
C MET A 610 19.35 -0.21 -51.87
N LYS A 611 18.70 0.89 -52.26
CA LYS A 611 18.84 2.21 -51.61
C LYS A 611 18.69 2.18 -50.07
N PRO A 612 17.72 1.46 -49.48
CA PRO A 612 17.59 1.36 -48.02
C PRO A 612 18.76 0.59 -47.37
N ILE A 613 19.25 -0.45 -48.06
CA ILE A 613 20.33 -1.33 -47.60
C ILE A 613 21.65 -0.56 -47.63
N VAL A 614 21.93 0.16 -48.72
CA VAL A 614 23.09 1.07 -48.82
C VAL A 614 23.02 2.16 -47.75
N ALA A 615 21.85 2.74 -47.51
CA ALA A 615 21.67 3.74 -46.44
C ALA A 615 21.94 3.17 -45.03
N ALA A 616 21.56 1.91 -44.77
CA ALA A 616 21.84 1.23 -43.51
C ALA A 616 23.34 0.95 -43.33
N VAL A 617 24.03 0.48 -44.37
CA VAL A 617 25.48 0.25 -44.37
C VAL A 617 26.24 1.58 -44.26
N ASP A 618 25.79 2.64 -44.93
CA ASP A 618 26.38 3.99 -44.80
C ASP A 618 26.20 4.57 -43.40
N LYS A 619 25.07 4.31 -42.74
CA LYS A 619 24.84 4.71 -41.35
C LYS A 619 25.80 3.96 -40.41
N LEU A 620 26.01 2.67 -40.64
CA LEU A 620 26.96 1.85 -39.89
C LEU A 620 28.39 2.35 -40.10
N ARG A 621 28.78 2.64 -41.35
CA ARG A 621 30.06 3.26 -41.70
C ARG A 621 30.27 4.57 -40.95
N ARG A 622 29.30 5.51 -41.00
CA ARG A 622 29.37 6.78 -40.27
C ARG A 622 29.52 6.63 -38.77
N THR A 623 28.98 5.54 -38.20
CA THR A 623 29.07 5.29 -36.75
C THR A 623 30.46 4.77 -36.38
N ILE A 624 31.04 3.88 -37.19
CA ILE A 624 32.37 3.28 -36.97
C ILE A 624 33.49 4.25 -37.37
N SER A 625 33.28 5.17 -38.31
CA SER A 625 34.28 6.17 -38.71
C SER A 625 34.49 7.30 -37.70
N ARG A 626 33.81 7.27 -36.54
CA ARG A 626 34.03 8.22 -35.44
C ARG A 626 35.39 7.97 -34.77
N GLU A 627 35.96 8.96 -34.10
CA GLU A 627 37.21 8.77 -33.35
C GLU A 627 37.04 7.67 -32.29
N ALA A 628 37.93 6.68 -32.29
CA ALA A 628 37.89 5.59 -31.32
C ALA A 628 38.35 6.12 -29.95
N GLU A 629 37.51 5.94 -28.91
CA GLU A 629 37.83 6.37 -27.55
C GLU A 629 38.46 5.24 -26.72
N THR A 630 38.28 3.99 -27.15
CA THR A 630 38.85 2.81 -26.46
C THR A 630 39.81 2.00 -27.34
N LYS A 631 40.72 1.26 -26.69
CA LYS A 631 41.63 0.33 -27.39
C LYS A 631 40.87 -0.73 -28.21
N HIS A 632 39.71 -1.17 -27.71
CA HIS A 632 38.88 -2.16 -28.39
C HIS A 632 38.24 -1.58 -29.67
N GLU A 633 37.71 -0.36 -29.59
CA GLU A 633 37.17 0.37 -30.74
C GLU A 633 38.25 0.60 -31.82
N SER A 634 39.47 0.97 -31.42
CA SER A 634 40.62 1.13 -32.34
C SER A 634 40.96 -0.18 -33.05
N ALA A 635 41.07 -1.28 -32.30
CA ALA A 635 41.36 -2.61 -32.87
C ALA A 635 40.24 -3.08 -33.82
N PHE A 636 38.98 -2.76 -33.51
CA PHE A 636 37.84 -3.05 -34.38
C PHE A 636 37.90 -2.23 -35.68
N GLN A 637 38.16 -0.93 -35.59
CA GLN A 637 38.33 -0.05 -36.75
C GLN A 637 39.43 -0.53 -37.69
N GLU A 638 40.61 -0.87 -37.15
CA GLU A 638 41.72 -1.36 -37.96
C GLU A 638 41.36 -2.61 -38.75
N LYS A 639 40.56 -3.51 -38.16
CA LYS A 639 40.20 -4.79 -38.77
C LYS A 639 39.01 -4.72 -39.73
N PHE A 640 37.98 -3.92 -39.41
CA PHE A 640 36.69 -3.99 -40.09
C PHE A 640 36.30 -2.73 -40.88
N SER A 641 37.01 -1.61 -40.73
CA SER A 641 36.72 -0.39 -41.52
C SER A 641 36.80 -0.62 -43.04
N LYS A 642 37.89 -1.24 -43.52
CA LYS A 642 38.10 -1.53 -44.95
C LYS A 642 37.05 -2.50 -45.53
N PRO A 643 36.78 -3.68 -44.92
CA PRO A 643 35.74 -4.57 -45.42
C PRO A 643 34.35 -3.92 -45.50
N ILE A 644 33.98 -3.06 -44.54
CA ILE A 644 32.68 -2.37 -44.53
C ILE A 644 32.61 -1.33 -45.65
N GLU A 645 33.72 -0.63 -45.91
CA GLU A 645 33.81 0.32 -47.01
C GLU A 645 33.75 -0.37 -48.38
N GLU A 646 34.47 -1.48 -48.55
CA GLU A 646 34.41 -2.31 -49.75
C GLU A 646 32.98 -2.85 -49.98
N LEU A 647 32.30 -3.31 -48.92
CA LEU A 647 30.91 -3.76 -49.00
C LEU A 647 29.96 -2.62 -49.43
N ALA A 648 30.14 -1.42 -48.89
CA ALA A 648 29.33 -0.25 -49.26
C ALA A 648 29.49 0.13 -50.74
N VAL A 649 30.71 0.02 -51.27
CA VAL A 649 31.00 0.26 -52.69
C VAL A 649 30.40 -0.86 -53.55
N LEU A 650 30.56 -2.12 -53.16
CA LEU A 650 30.07 -3.27 -53.91
C LEU A 650 28.53 -3.31 -53.98
N LEU A 651 27.84 -2.87 -52.93
CA LEU A 651 26.38 -2.75 -52.92
C LEU A 651 25.86 -1.57 -53.77
N ARG A 652 26.70 -0.59 -54.11
CA ARG A 652 26.36 0.51 -55.03
C ARG A 652 26.61 0.14 -56.48
N GLU A 653 27.61 -0.69 -56.77
CA GLU A 653 27.96 -1.12 -58.12
C GLU A 653 28.00 -2.65 -58.22
N PRO A 654 26.88 -3.32 -58.54
CA PRO A 654 26.83 -4.78 -58.59
C PRO A 654 27.55 -5.38 -59.81
N MET A 655 27.78 -4.60 -60.86
CA MET A 655 28.41 -5.08 -62.10
C MET A 655 29.43 -4.08 -62.65
N LYS A 656 30.71 -4.25 -62.32
CA LYS A 656 31.75 -3.78 -63.24
C LYS A 656 31.59 -4.57 -64.54
N LYS A 657 31.28 -3.89 -65.65
CA LYS A 657 31.51 -4.48 -66.99
C LYS A 657 32.97 -4.94 -67.01
N SER A 658 33.21 -6.24 -67.16
CA SER A 658 34.54 -6.75 -67.43
C SER A 658 35.02 -6.10 -68.73
N VAL A 659 35.91 -5.14 -68.63
CA VAL A 659 36.56 -4.55 -69.81
C VAL A 659 37.54 -5.60 -70.35
N SER A 660 37.35 -5.93 -71.62
CA SER A 660 38.24 -6.59 -72.59
C SER A 660 38.69 -8.04 -72.32
N ALA A 661 38.12 -8.96 -73.11
CA ALA A 661 38.78 -10.19 -73.57
C ALA A 661 39.32 -9.98 -75.01
N ASP A 662 40.07 -8.89 -75.23
CA ASP A 662 40.81 -8.62 -76.47
C ASP A 662 42.19 -8.04 -76.09
N ALA A 663 43.09 -8.91 -75.64
CA ALA A 663 44.54 -8.74 -75.68
C ALA A 663 45.19 -9.97 -75.04
N LEU A 664 45.43 -11.01 -75.84
CA LEU A 664 46.52 -12.00 -75.72
C LEU A 664 46.36 -13.00 -76.88
N ASP A 665 46.74 -12.53 -78.07
CA ASP A 665 47.45 -13.36 -79.07
C ASP A 665 48.95 -13.27 -78.77
#